data_AF-A0A2E5DZD5-F1
#
_entry.id   AF-A0A2E5DZD5-F1
#
_cell.length_a   1.000
_cell.length_b   1.000
_cell.length_c   1.000
_cell.angle_alpha   90.00
_cell.angle_beta   90.00
_cell.angle_gamma   90.00
#
_symmetry.space_group_name_H-M   'P 1'
#
loop_
_entity.id
_entity.type
_entity.pdbx_description
1 polymer ?
#
loop_
_entity_poly.entity_id
_entity_poly.type
_entity_poly.pdbx_seq_one_letter_code
_entity_poly.pdbx_strand_id
1 'polypeptide(L)'
;MKHVLFIMMALLAATSAQAVASVGDTCDQAVPFIGNTFTFDTTNNTDSGVPVEGHCVYMGAMSKDIWLRHVPSADGVLTLSTCDPDSFDSSIIVYQNPSGDCDQLIYVGCNGDAELTPECQAYHSEIDVVVTGGIEYLIRIGGYYEDYGGPGQVTRSSIEGSNPCHCPEDLDDDQDIGVNDLLSVIDQWGQPGGSADVDYDGQVGVLDVLAVLAAWGLCPQEYVINDCFELPIQAETMTNGIFAIHWSPQFDHAADTVIMFEELNAIRDDCLNNLGMMDPPNPEGCFYYNIYVHHGENDAYPNGWVNGQGTDPNNMPYLTLPAGLNTDRANTLHEGFHIFQYQASSPGFSTNDAGWYIETTAQWYMSHNMPGDVNAFIEAGAIVANPQIALWHGFGNGAPGDPEDWYYLVRQYGMHTLLYYLVDVAGVSSDLMTNGFYSGTELRPQEYLYANIGGETFRGYFADWAARNTGGLDYLTPEQVERALWEADYVGDPENAHPHVLELADNQIDDTWVYEPCSGGGGFGDSCLPPRGWAYNVIRITNSNASTYSFTLEGDETGSEGAASHFDARIVVMGEQGPQYTSVAMSDDLNGQGEVSVQPSDEEVFLVIVSTPEHFTGNQSYGYRVEIQRTLTPP
;
A
#
# COMPACT_ATOMS: atom_id res chain seq x y z
N MET A 1 55.85 13.97 49.59
CA MET A 1 57.11 14.29 48.90
C MET A 1 57.55 13.07 48.11
N LYS A 2 57.48 13.18 46.78
CA LYS A 2 58.35 12.56 45.76
C LYS A 2 59.05 11.21 46.10
N HIS A 3 58.67 10.12 45.43
CA HIS A 3 59.32 9.67 44.18
C HIS A 3 58.81 8.29 43.69
N VAL A 4 58.38 8.28 42.44
CA VAL A 4 58.37 7.24 41.39
C VAL A 4 58.98 5.87 41.72
N LEU A 5 58.25 4.78 41.44
CA LEU A 5 58.83 3.49 41.03
C LEU A 5 57.93 2.79 39.99
N PHE A 6 58.51 2.62 38.79
CA PHE A 6 58.02 1.86 37.65
C PHE A 6 57.96 0.35 37.98
N ILE A 7 56.90 -0.35 37.56
CA ILE A 7 56.92 -1.80 37.31
C ILE A 7 56.35 -2.04 35.92
N MET A 8 57.16 -2.72 35.10
CA MET A 8 56.90 -3.18 33.73
C MET A 8 55.62 -4.02 33.62
N MET A 9 54.83 -3.74 32.59
CA MET A 9 53.92 -4.71 31.98
C MET A 9 54.30 -4.85 30.51
N ALA A 10 54.57 -6.08 30.07
CA ALA A 10 55.07 -6.39 28.75
C ALA A 10 54.02 -6.09 27.68
N LEU A 11 54.37 -5.24 26.71
CA LEU A 11 53.63 -5.06 25.47
C LEU A 11 54.09 -6.16 24.50
N LEU A 12 53.26 -7.18 24.28
CA LEU A 12 53.41 -8.02 23.09
C LEU A 12 52.88 -7.22 21.90
N ALA A 13 53.77 -6.87 20.98
CA ALA A 13 53.39 -6.42 19.65
C ALA A 13 52.82 -7.64 18.89
N ALA A 14 51.50 -7.69 18.75
CA ALA A 14 50.88 -8.43 17.65
C ALA A 14 51.02 -7.54 16.42
N THR A 15 51.93 -7.90 15.52
CA THR A 15 51.94 -7.37 14.16
C THR A 15 50.68 -7.87 13.48
N SER A 16 49.67 -7.01 13.30
CA SER A 16 48.59 -7.25 12.35
C SER A 16 49.21 -7.32 10.96
N ALA A 17 49.23 -8.50 10.36
CA ALA A 17 49.37 -8.62 8.93
C ALA A 17 48.11 -7.97 8.34
N GLN A 18 48.26 -6.76 7.82
CA GLN A 18 47.24 -6.17 6.97
C GLN A 18 47.13 -7.08 5.75
N ALA A 19 46.06 -7.85 5.63
CA ALA A 19 45.71 -8.47 4.37
C ALA A 19 45.65 -7.33 3.35
N VAL A 20 46.38 -7.48 2.24
CA VAL A 20 46.20 -6.58 1.10
C VAL A 20 44.80 -6.91 0.60
N ALA A 21 43.83 -6.02 0.82
CA ALA A 21 42.49 -6.16 0.26
C ALA A 21 42.64 -6.44 -1.24
N SER A 22 42.00 -7.50 -1.71
CA SER A 22 41.94 -7.79 -3.13
C SER A 22 41.25 -6.63 -3.85
N VAL A 23 41.66 -6.37 -5.08
CA VAL A 23 41.10 -5.26 -5.86
C VAL A 23 39.62 -5.59 -6.15
N GLY A 24 38.71 -4.67 -5.83
CA GLY A 24 37.26 -4.88 -5.96
C GLY A 24 36.60 -5.60 -4.78
N ASP A 25 37.31 -5.82 -3.67
CA ASP A 25 36.79 -6.53 -2.49
C ASP A 25 35.69 -5.77 -1.72
N THR A 26 35.63 -4.44 -1.89
CA THR A 26 34.58 -3.60 -1.31
C THR A 26 33.98 -2.67 -2.36
N CYS A 27 32.78 -2.16 -2.09
CA CYS A 27 32.12 -1.18 -2.95
C CYS A 27 33.00 0.05 -3.25
N ASP A 28 33.68 0.62 -2.24
CA ASP A 28 34.61 1.75 -2.44
C ASP A 28 35.78 1.44 -3.39
N GLN A 29 36.08 0.15 -3.56
CA GLN A 29 37.19 -0.36 -4.36
C GLN A 29 36.72 -0.90 -5.71
N ALA A 30 35.48 -0.62 -6.13
CA ALA A 30 34.89 -1.13 -7.35
C ALA A 30 35.80 -0.91 -8.57
N VAL A 31 36.04 -1.99 -9.31
CA VAL A 31 37.00 -2.01 -10.42
C VAL A 31 36.31 -1.55 -11.72
N PRO A 32 36.91 -0.65 -12.51
CA PRO A 32 36.35 -0.29 -13.81
C PRO A 32 36.17 -1.51 -14.73
N PHE A 33 34.93 -1.81 -15.10
CA PHE A 33 34.59 -2.80 -16.11
C PHE A 33 34.67 -2.13 -17.49
N ILE A 34 35.83 -2.30 -18.14
CA ILE A 34 36.11 -1.73 -19.46
C ILE A 34 36.09 -2.85 -20.52
N GLY A 35 35.35 -2.63 -21.62
CA GLY A 35 35.16 -3.62 -22.68
C GLY A 35 34.03 -4.60 -22.35
N ASN A 36 33.85 -5.63 -23.18
CA ASN A 36 32.68 -6.53 -23.10
C ASN A 36 32.90 -7.74 -22.19
N THR A 37 34.08 -7.87 -21.59
CA THR A 37 34.47 -9.04 -20.81
C THR A 37 35.44 -8.65 -19.71
N PHE A 38 35.18 -9.10 -18.50
CA PHE A 38 36.03 -8.90 -17.33
C PHE A 38 36.27 -10.23 -16.62
N THR A 39 37.54 -10.60 -16.46
CA THR A 39 37.95 -11.78 -15.69
C THR A 39 38.24 -11.39 -14.25
N PHE A 40 37.71 -12.15 -13.31
CA PHE A 40 37.91 -11.93 -11.88
C PHE A 40 38.31 -13.22 -11.16
N ASP A 41 38.81 -13.09 -9.93
CA ASP A 41 39.03 -14.21 -9.02
C ASP A 41 38.71 -13.76 -7.59
N THR A 42 37.60 -14.26 -7.05
CA THR A 42 37.14 -13.87 -5.72
C THR A 42 37.63 -14.79 -4.61
N THR A 43 38.51 -15.76 -4.90
CA THR A 43 39.00 -16.76 -3.92
C THR A 43 39.48 -16.14 -2.60
N ASN A 44 40.08 -14.95 -2.66
CA ASN A 44 40.64 -14.23 -1.51
C ASN A 44 39.83 -13.00 -1.08
N ASN A 45 38.67 -12.76 -1.67
CA ASN A 45 37.76 -11.68 -1.29
C ASN A 45 37.02 -12.04 0.01
N THR A 46 36.41 -11.04 0.62
CA THR A 46 35.56 -11.11 1.80
C THR A 46 34.10 -10.89 1.40
N ASP A 47 33.17 -11.10 2.34
CA ASP A 47 31.77 -10.78 2.13
C ASP A 47 31.55 -9.30 2.44
N SER A 48 31.02 -8.53 1.49
CA SER A 48 30.83 -7.09 1.68
C SER A 48 29.75 -6.70 2.70
N GLY A 49 28.94 -7.65 3.18
CA GLY A 49 27.95 -7.41 4.24
C GLY A 49 26.74 -6.56 3.84
N VAL A 50 26.66 -6.12 2.58
CA VAL A 50 25.46 -5.51 1.99
C VAL A 50 24.43 -6.64 1.78
N PRO A 51 23.21 -6.55 2.36
CA PRO A 51 22.21 -7.60 2.20
C PRO A 51 21.72 -7.69 0.74
N VAL A 52 21.14 -8.83 0.39
CA VAL A 52 20.35 -8.95 -0.85
C VAL A 52 19.04 -8.16 -0.60
N GLU A 53 18.82 -7.11 -1.38
CA GLU A 53 17.60 -6.31 -1.37
C GLU A 53 16.72 -6.76 -2.55
N GLY A 54 15.39 -6.75 -2.40
CA GLY A 54 14.44 -7.15 -3.45
C GLY A 54 14.13 -8.65 -3.53
N HIS A 55 13.13 -9.00 -4.36
CA HIS A 55 12.66 -10.38 -4.59
C HIS A 55 13.44 -11.08 -5.72
N CYS A 56 14.74 -11.27 -5.50
CA CYS A 56 15.62 -11.96 -6.43
C CYS A 56 15.35 -13.46 -6.52
N VAL A 57 15.35 -14.02 -7.73
CA VAL A 57 15.22 -15.48 -7.92
C VAL A 57 16.58 -16.15 -7.78
N TYR A 58 16.61 -17.28 -7.05
CA TYR A 58 17.76 -18.17 -6.92
C TYR A 58 19.05 -17.54 -6.36
N MET A 59 18.96 -16.45 -5.60
CA MET A 59 20.13 -15.85 -4.97
C MET A 59 20.71 -16.72 -3.85
N GLY A 60 22.03 -16.72 -3.74
CA GLY A 60 22.72 -17.29 -2.61
C GLY A 60 23.28 -16.26 -1.63
N ALA A 61 24.28 -16.69 -0.86
CA ALA A 61 24.91 -15.93 0.22
C ALA A 61 25.65 -14.66 -0.24
N MET A 62 25.86 -14.46 -1.54
CA MET A 62 26.71 -13.40 -2.10
C MET A 62 28.10 -13.39 -1.46
N SER A 63 28.66 -14.58 -1.22
CA SER A 63 29.92 -14.71 -0.50
C SER A 63 31.12 -14.42 -1.39
N LYS A 64 32.21 -13.92 -0.79
CA LYS A 64 33.46 -13.57 -1.47
C LYS A 64 33.17 -12.78 -2.74
N ASP A 65 32.62 -11.58 -2.55
CA ASP A 65 32.09 -10.81 -3.66
C ASP A 65 33.13 -9.88 -4.27
N ILE A 66 32.93 -9.54 -5.54
CA ILE A 66 33.68 -8.51 -6.24
C ILE A 66 32.75 -7.42 -6.74
N TRP A 67 33.21 -6.19 -6.58
CA TRP A 67 32.56 -4.98 -7.08
C TRP A 67 33.25 -4.49 -8.33
N LEU A 68 32.45 -4.31 -9.37
CA LEU A 68 32.84 -3.68 -10.62
C LEU A 68 32.02 -2.41 -10.81
N ARG A 69 32.54 -1.46 -11.59
CA ARG A 69 31.80 -0.26 -11.97
C ARG A 69 31.79 -0.06 -13.48
N HIS A 70 30.64 0.31 -14.02
CA HIS A 70 30.44 0.57 -15.42
C HIS A 70 29.67 1.87 -15.62
N VAL A 71 30.17 2.72 -16.51
CA VAL A 71 29.43 3.86 -17.05
C VAL A 71 29.06 3.53 -18.50
N PRO A 72 27.78 3.28 -18.81
CA PRO A 72 27.28 3.12 -20.18
C PRO A 72 27.55 4.39 -20.99
N SER A 73 27.85 4.24 -22.27
CA SER A 73 28.08 5.38 -23.17
C SER A 73 26.78 5.97 -23.76
N ALA A 74 25.70 5.20 -23.69
CA ALA A 74 24.37 5.57 -24.16
C ALA A 74 23.35 4.83 -23.30
N ASP A 75 22.10 5.28 -23.36
CA ASP A 75 20.98 4.55 -22.78
C ASP A 75 20.79 3.20 -23.47
N GLY A 76 20.09 2.30 -22.79
CA GLY A 76 19.66 1.04 -23.38
C GLY A 76 19.54 -0.08 -22.35
N VAL A 77 19.59 -1.32 -22.83
CA VAL A 77 19.61 -2.51 -21.96
C VAL A 77 21.04 -3.03 -21.85
N LEU A 78 21.52 -3.16 -20.63
CA LEU A 78 22.77 -3.82 -20.29
C LEU A 78 22.47 -5.25 -19.82
N THR A 79 22.86 -6.22 -20.64
CA THR A 79 22.90 -7.63 -20.25
C THR A 79 24.23 -7.94 -19.59
N LEU A 80 24.19 -8.56 -18.41
CA LEU A 80 25.36 -9.07 -17.70
C LEU A 80 25.23 -10.57 -17.52
N SER A 81 26.26 -11.33 -17.91
CA SER A 81 26.25 -12.79 -17.78
C SER A 81 27.57 -13.28 -17.19
N THR A 82 27.50 -14.09 -16.14
CA THR A 82 28.68 -14.72 -15.50
C THR A 82 29.06 -16.06 -16.14
N CYS A 83 28.48 -16.38 -17.30
CA CYS A 83 28.77 -17.58 -18.07
C CYS A 83 30.27 -17.76 -18.35
N ASP A 84 30.85 -18.80 -17.75
CA ASP A 84 32.21 -19.28 -17.99
C ASP A 84 32.32 -20.74 -17.49
N PRO A 85 32.66 -21.71 -18.35
CA PRO A 85 32.69 -23.14 -17.98
C PRO A 85 33.67 -23.47 -16.84
N ASP A 86 34.66 -22.62 -16.58
CA ASP A 86 35.63 -22.79 -15.48
C ASP A 86 35.27 -21.96 -14.22
N SER A 87 34.09 -21.32 -14.21
CA SER A 87 33.58 -20.50 -13.11
C SER A 87 32.82 -21.32 -12.06
N PHE A 88 32.09 -20.64 -11.18
CA PHE A 88 31.37 -21.19 -10.04
C PHE A 88 29.89 -20.75 -10.05
N ASP A 89 29.10 -21.41 -9.19
CA ASP A 89 27.70 -21.08 -8.87
C ASP A 89 27.63 -19.66 -8.29
N SER A 90 27.15 -18.73 -9.12
CA SER A 90 27.30 -17.30 -8.92
C SER A 90 25.99 -16.62 -8.57
N SER A 91 26.07 -15.37 -8.13
CA SER A 91 24.93 -14.49 -8.00
C SER A 91 25.37 -13.07 -8.36
N ILE A 92 24.52 -12.33 -9.07
CA ILE A 92 24.79 -10.96 -9.54
C ILE A 92 23.76 -9.97 -8.98
N ILE A 93 24.23 -8.78 -8.60
CA ILE A 93 23.38 -7.63 -8.24
C ILE A 93 23.93 -6.38 -8.92
N VAL A 94 23.03 -5.52 -9.40
CA VAL A 94 23.34 -4.22 -9.99
C VAL A 94 22.75 -3.11 -9.13
N TYR A 95 23.54 -2.06 -8.93
CA TYR A 95 23.16 -0.85 -8.21
C TYR A 95 23.49 0.40 -9.04
N GLN A 96 22.76 1.49 -8.82
CA GLN A 96 23.20 2.84 -9.18
C GLN A 96 23.89 3.49 -7.99
N ASN A 97 24.91 4.30 -8.28
CA ASN A 97 25.64 5.07 -7.25
C ASN A 97 25.71 6.57 -7.62
N PRO A 98 24.59 7.29 -7.65
CA PRO A 98 24.57 8.70 -8.06
C PRO A 98 25.28 9.63 -7.05
N SER A 99 25.32 9.24 -5.77
CA SER A 99 25.94 10.00 -4.67
C SER A 99 27.44 9.75 -4.53
N GLY A 100 27.96 8.67 -5.12
CA GLY A 100 29.31 8.17 -4.89
C GLY A 100 29.51 7.55 -3.49
N ASP A 101 28.42 7.27 -2.77
CA ASP A 101 28.42 6.75 -1.40
C ASP A 101 27.85 5.32 -1.36
N CYS A 102 28.67 4.37 -0.91
CA CYS A 102 28.33 2.96 -0.81
C CYS A 102 27.28 2.63 0.26
N ASP A 103 26.95 3.58 1.14
CA ASP A 103 25.84 3.45 2.10
C ASP A 103 24.50 3.92 1.51
N GLN A 104 24.48 4.47 0.30
CA GLN A 104 23.30 5.02 -0.38
C GLN A 104 23.13 4.47 -1.80
N LEU A 105 23.44 3.18 -1.98
CA LEU A 105 23.24 2.50 -3.25
C LEU A 105 21.75 2.39 -3.56
N ILE A 106 21.39 2.69 -4.81
CA ILE A 106 20.03 2.46 -5.32
C ILE A 106 20.03 1.10 -6.00
N TYR A 107 19.21 0.19 -5.50
CA TYR A 107 19.07 -1.15 -6.06
C TYR A 107 18.45 -1.11 -7.47
N VAL A 108 19.03 -1.83 -8.44
CA VAL A 108 18.54 -1.89 -9.83
C VAL A 108 17.98 -3.27 -10.18
N GLY A 109 18.66 -4.34 -9.78
CA GLY A 109 18.22 -5.70 -10.08
C GLY A 109 19.26 -6.75 -9.70
N CYS A 110 18.87 -8.03 -9.75
CA CYS A 110 19.72 -9.18 -9.40
C CYS A 110 19.28 -10.45 -10.14
N ASN A 111 20.18 -11.44 -10.21
CA ASN A 111 19.80 -12.82 -10.52
C ASN A 111 20.82 -13.80 -9.94
N GLY A 112 20.35 -14.95 -9.46
CA GLY A 112 21.20 -16.06 -9.04
C GLY A 112 21.47 -17.04 -10.18
N ASP A 113 20.41 -17.51 -10.84
CA ASP A 113 20.48 -18.59 -11.82
C ASP A 113 19.82 -18.19 -13.15
N ALA A 114 20.54 -18.41 -14.24
CA ALA A 114 20.04 -18.37 -15.61
C ALA A 114 19.71 -19.78 -16.12
N GLU A 115 19.00 -19.86 -17.25
CA GLU A 115 18.72 -21.14 -17.91
C GLU A 115 20.03 -21.88 -18.25
N LEU A 116 20.04 -23.20 -18.06
CA LEU A 116 21.23 -24.02 -18.30
C LEU A 116 21.64 -24.01 -19.78
N THR A 117 22.77 -23.38 -20.06
CA THR A 117 23.43 -23.33 -21.37
C THR A 117 24.66 -24.25 -21.38
N PRO A 118 24.81 -25.17 -22.37
CA PRO A 118 25.90 -26.15 -22.39
C PRO A 118 27.32 -25.58 -22.38
N GLU A 119 27.49 -24.32 -22.78
CA GLU A 119 28.77 -23.61 -22.81
C GLU A 119 29.16 -22.96 -21.48
N CYS A 120 28.25 -22.90 -20.51
CA CYS A 120 28.44 -22.23 -19.23
C CYS A 120 28.55 -23.21 -18.07
N GLN A 121 29.04 -22.75 -16.92
CA GLN A 121 28.91 -23.47 -15.67
C GLN A 121 27.42 -23.60 -15.28
N ALA A 122 27.08 -24.67 -14.56
CA ALA A 122 25.77 -24.78 -13.94
C ALA A 122 25.58 -23.65 -12.93
N TYR A 123 24.38 -23.05 -12.90
CA TYR A 123 24.03 -21.96 -11.98
C TYR A 123 24.89 -20.70 -12.21
N HIS A 124 25.12 -20.37 -13.49
CA HIS A 124 25.60 -19.04 -13.85
C HIS A 124 24.45 -18.05 -13.73
N SER A 125 24.77 -16.78 -13.53
CA SER A 125 23.80 -15.71 -13.37
C SER A 125 23.75 -14.86 -14.64
N GLU A 126 22.55 -14.45 -15.02
CA GLU A 126 22.34 -13.53 -16.15
C GLU A 126 21.25 -12.52 -15.79
N ILE A 127 21.45 -11.25 -16.11
CA ILE A 127 20.47 -10.20 -15.86
C ILE A 127 20.48 -9.17 -16.97
N ASP A 128 19.29 -8.72 -17.35
CA ASP A 128 19.07 -7.53 -18.15
C ASP A 128 18.65 -6.38 -17.24
N VAL A 129 19.37 -5.26 -17.31
CA VAL A 129 19.02 -4.02 -16.59
C VAL A 129 18.94 -2.86 -17.57
N VAL A 130 17.94 -2.00 -17.38
CA VAL A 130 17.87 -0.72 -18.10
C VAL A 130 18.94 0.21 -17.54
N VAL A 131 19.73 0.80 -18.42
CA VAL A 131 20.83 1.68 -18.04
C VAL A 131 20.75 3.03 -18.74
N THR A 132 21.14 4.08 -18.01
CA THR A 132 21.25 5.45 -18.53
C THR A 132 22.71 5.76 -18.86
N GLY A 133 22.95 6.34 -20.04
CA GLY A 133 24.24 6.82 -20.47
C GLY A 133 24.83 7.83 -19.49
N GLY A 134 26.11 7.70 -19.18
CA GLY A 134 26.81 8.63 -18.27
C GLY A 134 26.56 8.42 -16.78
N ILE A 135 25.58 7.58 -16.38
CA ILE A 135 25.36 7.19 -14.97
C ILE A 135 26.28 6.02 -14.60
N GLU A 136 26.82 6.05 -13.39
CA GLU A 136 27.65 4.95 -12.87
C GLU A 136 26.78 3.86 -12.24
N TYR A 137 26.96 2.64 -12.74
CA TYR A 137 26.39 1.41 -12.22
C TYR A 137 27.47 0.57 -11.53
N LEU A 138 27.16 0.07 -10.35
CA LEU A 138 27.98 -0.89 -9.63
C LEU A 138 27.42 -2.30 -9.83
N ILE A 139 28.30 -3.24 -10.17
CA ILE A 139 27.98 -4.64 -10.44
C ILE A 139 28.68 -5.46 -9.38
N ARG A 140 27.91 -6.17 -8.56
CA ARG A 140 28.37 -7.02 -7.48
C ARG A 140 28.17 -8.48 -7.87
N ILE A 141 29.24 -9.27 -7.81
CA ILE A 141 29.20 -10.70 -8.14
C ILE A 141 29.76 -11.49 -6.98
N GLY A 142 29.02 -12.47 -6.47
CA GLY A 142 29.43 -13.33 -5.36
C GLY A 142 29.06 -14.80 -5.59
N GLY A 143 29.52 -15.67 -4.71
CA GLY A 143 29.18 -17.10 -4.71
C GLY A 143 27.88 -17.38 -3.98
N TYR A 144 27.18 -18.43 -4.43
CA TYR A 144 25.88 -18.82 -3.87
C TYR A 144 25.97 -19.35 -2.42
N TYR A 145 27.10 -19.93 -1.99
CA TYR A 145 27.28 -20.47 -0.64
C TYR A 145 28.19 -19.61 0.23
N GLU A 146 28.10 -19.74 1.55
CA GLU A 146 29.06 -19.09 2.48
C GLU A 146 30.50 -19.58 2.23
N ASP A 147 31.47 -18.67 2.30
CA ASP A 147 32.91 -18.88 2.06
C ASP A 147 33.23 -19.42 0.66
N TYR A 148 32.31 -19.25 -0.30
CA TYR A 148 32.40 -19.77 -1.66
C TYR A 148 32.68 -18.66 -2.68
N GLY A 149 33.68 -18.87 -3.52
CA GLY A 149 34.14 -17.95 -4.55
C GLY A 149 35.28 -18.57 -5.34
N GLY A 150 35.68 -17.95 -6.43
CA GLY A 150 36.65 -18.55 -7.34
C GLY A 150 37.00 -17.67 -8.54
N PRO A 151 37.81 -18.19 -9.47
CA PRO A 151 38.02 -17.56 -10.76
C PRO A 151 36.72 -17.60 -11.57
N GLY A 152 36.51 -16.58 -12.39
CA GLY A 152 35.39 -16.52 -13.32
C GLY A 152 35.50 -15.34 -14.27
N GLN A 153 34.43 -15.17 -15.05
CA GLN A 153 34.29 -14.08 -16.00
C GLN A 153 32.88 -13.52 -15.93
N VAL A 154 32.76 -12.22 -16.15
CA VAL A 154 31.50 -11.56 -16.49
C VAL A 154 31.63 -10.96 -17.88
N THR A 155 30.61 -11.17 -18.68
CA THR A 155 30.44 -10.54 -19.97
C THR A 155 29.36 -9.48 -19.89
N ARG A 156 29.48 -8.47 -20.74
CA ARG A 156 28.41 -7.51 -20.97
C ARG A 156 28.09 -7.41 -22.45
N SER A 157 26.81 -7.27 -22.74
CA SER A 157 26.32 -6.75 -24.01
C SER A 157 25.39 -5.59 -23.75
N SER A 158 25.51 -4.56 -24.55
CA SER A 158 24.60 -3.43 -24.52
C SER A 158 23.83 -3.44 -25.82
N ILE A 159 22.50 -3.45 -25.74
CA ILE A 159 21.66 -3.07 -26.85
C ILE A 159 21.56 -1.55 -26.74
N GLU A 160 22.38 -0.86 -27.54
CA GLU A 160 22.20 0.57 -27.79
C GLU A 160 20.85 0.72 -28.49
N GLY A 161 19.86 1.12 -27.71
CA GLY A 161 18.59 1.63 -28.19
C GLY A 161 18.46 3.01 -27.59
N SER A 162 17.83 3.93 -28.30
CA SER A 162 17.07 4.96 -27.62
C SER A 162 16.35 4.27 -26.47
N ASN A 163 16.51 4.74 -25.24
CA ASN A 163 15.62 4.33 -24.17
C ASN A 163 14.19 4.38 -24.77
N PRO A 164 13.46 3.25 -24.82
CA PRO A 164 12.24 3.14 -25.61
C PRO A 164 11.13 4.10 -25.14
N CYS A 165 11.31 4.75 -23.98
CA CYS A 165 10.45 5.83 -23.50
C CYS A 165 11.20 7.11 -23.11
N HIS A 166 12.50 7.24 -23.40
CA HIS A 166 13.11 8.56 -23.45
C HIS A 166 12.88 9.08 -24.86
N CYS A 167 12.07 10.13 -24.97
CA CYS A 167 12.28 11.05 -26.06
C CYS A 167 13.41 11.95 -25.60
N PRO A 168 14.66 11.73 -26.05
CA PRO A 168 15.79 12.54 -25.60
C PRO A 168 15.61 14.03 -25.91
N GLU A 169 14.68 14.34 -26.82
CA GLU A 169 14.22 15.68 -27.12
C GLU A 169 13.36 16.34 -26.03
N ASP A 170 12.88 15.62 -25.01
CA ASP A 170 12.24 16.15 -23.80
C ASP A 170 13.32 16.34 -22.72
N LEU A 171 13.78 17.58 -22.57
CA LEU A 171 14.96 17.96 -21.80
C LEU A 171 14.62 18.59 -20.45
N ASP A 172 13.35 18.91 -20.21
CA ASP A 172 12.85 19.36 -18.91
C ASP A 172 11.92 18.34 -18.22
N ASP A 173 11.81 17.14 -18.80
CA ASP A 173 11.08 15.97 -18.30
C ASP A 173 9.57 16.26 -18.08
N ASP A 174 8.99 17.16 -18.89
CA ASP A 174 7.59 17.58 -18.78
C ASP A 174 6.62 16.79 -19.68
N GLN A 175 7.16 15.82 -20.43
CA GLN A 175 6.47 14.91 -21.35
C GLN A 175 5.95 15.57 -22.64
N ASP A 176 6.25 16.86 -22.88
CA ASP A 176 5.91 17.61 -24.09
C ASP A 176 7.15 18.23 -24.74
N ILE A 177 7.57 17.69 -25.88
CA ILE A 177 8.71 18.21 -26.64
C ILE A 177 8.30 19.53 -27.30
N GLY A 178 8.77 20.62 -26.72
CA GLY A 178 8.29 21.94 -27.01
C GLY A 178 9.37 23.01 -26.94
N VAL A 179 8.92 24.19 -26.53
CA VAL A 179 9.77 25.38 -26.55
C VAL A 179 10.85 25.30 -25.47
N ASN A 180 10.56 24.70 -24.33
CA ASN A 180 11.50 24.64 -23.22
C ASN A 180 12.67 23.72 -23.55
N ASP A 181 12.43 22.61 -24.23
CA ASP A 181 13.49 21.69 -24.65
C ASP A 181 14.39 22.30 -25.71
N LEU A 182 13.78 22.99 -26.68
CA LEU A 182 14.53 23.74 -27.67
C LEU A 182 15.43 24.81 -27.00
N LEU A 183 14.94 25.45 -25.93
CA LEU A 183 15.74 26.40 -25.16
C LEU A 183 16.86 25.71 -24.38
N SER A 184 16.65 24.49 -23.87
CA SER A 184 17.68 23.67 -23.23
C SER A 184 18.82 23.32 -24.20
N VAL A 185 18.50 22.97 -25.46
CA VAL A 185 19.53 22.77 -26.50
C VAL A 185 20.33 24.03 -26.79
N ILE A 186 19.65 25.18 -26.87
CA ILE A 186 20.31 26.47 -27.12
C ILE A 186 21.20 26.88 -25.95
N ASP A 187 20.80 26.61 -24.71
CA ASP A 187 21.57 26.94 -23.50
C ASP A 187 22.91 26.17 -23.45
N GLN A 188 22.89 24.90 -23.87
CA GLN A 188 24.06 24.03 -23.89
C GLN A 188 24.86 24.07 -25.21
N TRP A 189 24.60 25.04 -26.09
CA TRP A 189 25.20 25.08 -27.42
C TRP A 189 26.73 25.03 -27.43
N GLY A 190 27.28 24.09 -28.20
CA GLY A 190 28.72 23.91 -28.38
C GLY A 190 29.44 23.20 -27.23
N GLN A 191 28.71 22.65 -26.25
CA GLN A 191 29.28 21.77 -25.23
C GLN A 191 29.60 20.38 -25.83
N PRO A 192 30.66 19.71 -25.32
CA PRO A 192 30.92 18.32 -25.68
C PRO A 192 29.99 17.39 -24.88
N GLY A 193 29.00 16.81 -25.55
CA GLY A 193 27.93 16.06 -24.89
C GLY A 193 27.08 16.91 -23.95
N GLY A 194 26.32 16.23 -23.09
CA GLY A 194 25.39 16.84 -22.13
C GLY A 194 23.97 16.34 -22.36
N SER A 195 23.02 16.76 -21.52
CA SER A 195 21.61 16.35 -21.71
C SER A 195 21.05 16.86 -23.03
N ALA A 196 21.55 17.99 -23.53
CA ALA A 196 21.14 18.59 -24.80
C ALA A 196 21.77 17.98 -26.08
N ASP A 197 22.66 16.99 -25.97
CA ASP A 197 23.24 16.24 -27.10
C ASP A 197 22.29 15.09 -27.45
N VAL A 198 21.11 15.43 -27.95
CA VAL A 198 19.97 14.53 -28.12
C VAL A 198 20.11 13.64 -29.36
N ASP A 199 20.98 14.01 -30.31
CA ASP A 199 21.33 13.16 -31.46
C ASP A 199 22.58 12.29 -31.21
N TYR A 200 23.24 12.52 -30.07
CA TYR A 200 24.36 11.75 -29.53
C TYR A 200 25.59 11.71 -30.43
N ASP A 201 25.81 12.76 -31.24
CA ASP A 201 27.00 12.87 -32.08
C ASP A 201 28.26 13.32 -31.31
N GLY A 202 28.09 13.64 -30.02
CA GLY A 202 29.13 14.10 -29.11
C GLY A 202 29.28 15.61 -29.07
N GLN A 203 28.37 16.37 -29.68
CA GLN A 203 28.40 17.83 -29.74
C GLN A 203 27.00 18.45 -29.83
N VAL A 204 26.64 19.25 -28.81
CA VAL A 204 25.41 20.05 -28.85
C VAL A 204 25.48 21.10 -29.96
N GLY A 205 24.65 20.97 -30.99
CA GLY A 205 24.71 21.74 -32.22
C GLY A 205 23.44 21.70 -33.05
N VAL A 206 23.62 21.84 -34.37
CA VAL A 206 22.48 22.03 -35.30
C VAL A 206 21.64 20.77 -35.42
N LEU A 207 22.23 19.60 -35.25
CA LEU A 207 21.52 18.34 -35.42
C LEU A 207 20.60 18.06 -34.22
N ASP A 208 20.99 18.43 -33.00
CA ASP A 208 20.14 18.39 -31.79
C ASP A 208 18.91 19.28 -31.91
N VAL A 209 19.07 20.49 -32.45
CA VAL A 209 17.92 21.38 -32.71
C VAL A 209 16.98 20.76 -33.74
N LEU A 210 17.51 20.06 -34.73
CA LEU A 210 16.68 19.40 -35.73
C LEU A 210 15.99 18.16 -35.17
N ALA A 211 16.60 17.46 -34.21
CA ALA A 211 15.99 16.35 -33.48
C ALA A 211 14.78 16.84 -32.66
N VAL A 212 14.95 17.86 -31.80
CA VAL A 212 13.84 18.47 -31.03
C VAL A 212 12.70 18.97 -31.92
N LEU A 213 13.02 19.64 -33.03
CA LEU A 213 12.01 20.11 -33.98
C LEU A 213 11.31 18.97 -34.74
N ALA A 214 11.96 17.83 -34.92
CA ALA A 214 11.39 16.68 -35.60
C ALA A 214 10.45 15.87 -34.68
N ALA A 215 10.71 15.90 -33.37
CA ALA A 215 9.95 15.19 -32.35
C ALA A 215 8.84 16.05 -31.69
N TRP A 216 8.66 17.31 -32.12
CA TRP A 216 7.74 18.30 -31.53
C TRP A 216 6.33 17.77 -31.23
N GLY A 217 5.92 17.89 -29.95
CA GLY A 217 4.67 17.38 -29.39
C GLY A 217 4.91 16.37 -28.25
N LEU A 218 3.89 15.59 -27.90
CA LEU A 218 4.00 14.59 -26.83
C LEU A 218 5.09 13.56 -27.13
N CYS A 219 5.94 13.29 -26.14
CA CYS A 219 6.90 12.21 -26.14
C CYS A 219 6.20 10.87 -26.45
N PRO A 220 6.48 10.21 -27.61
CA PRO A 220 5.87 8.93 -27.93
C PRO A 220 6.50 7.85 -27.05
N GLN A 221 5.80 7.46 -25.99
CA GLN A 221 6.22 6.33 -25.16
C GLN A 221 5.86 5.02 -25.86
N GLU A 222 6.83 4.38 -26.52
CA GLU A 222 6.71 2.95 -26.84
C GLU A 222 7.18 2.16 -25.61
N TYR A 223 6.30 2.02 -24.62
CA TYR A 223 6.57 1.11 -23.50
C TYR A 223 6.89 -0.29 -24.03
N VAL A 224 7.81 -0.97 -23.37
CA VAL A 224 8.16 -2.35 -23.70
C VAL A 224 7.25 -3.30 -22.93
N ILE A 225 6.73 -4.32 -23.61
CA ILE A 225 6.11 -5.45 -22.90
C ILE A 225 7.25 -6.23 -22.25
N ASN A 226 7.29 -6.22 -20.93
CA ASN A 226 8.20 -7.02 -20.12
C ASN A 226 7.36 -8.02 -19.34
N ASP A 227 7.03 -9.14 -19.98
CA ASP A 227 6.34 -10.25 -19.34
C ASP A 227 7.37 -11.17 -18.66
N CYS A 228 7.25 -11.35 -17.35
CA CYS A 228 8.09 -12.30 -16.61
C CYS A 228 7.47 -13.69 -16.49
N PHE A 229 6.22 -13.83 -16.94
CA PHE A 229 5.51 -15.10 -16.94
C PHE A 229 5.74 -15.78 -18.27
N GLU A 230 5.95 -17.11 -18.26
CA GLU A 230 5.87 -17.90 -19.49
C GLU A 230 4.46 -17.74 -20.07
N LEU A 231 4.27 -16.72 -20.91
CA LEU A 231 3.05 -16.54 -21.65
C LEU A 231 2.82 -17.81 -22.48
N PRO A 232 1.57 -18.26 -22.64
CA PRO A 232 1.28 -19.26 -23.66
C PRO A 232 1.95 -18.84 -24.96
N ILE A 233 2.63 -19.77 -25.61
CA ILE A 233 3.25 -19.53 -26.92
C ILE A 233 2.16 -18.90 -27.81
N GLN A 234 2.24 -17.57 -28.02
CA GLN A 234 1.28 -16.69 -28.73
C GLN A 234 0.19 -15.95 -27.92
N ALA A 235 0.31 -15.61 -26.63
CA ALA A 235 -0.68 -14.75 -25.96
C ALA A 235 -1.09 -13.52 -26.80
N GLU A 236 -2.38 -13.26 -26.91
CA GLU A 236 -2.90 -12.08 -27.59
C GLU A 236 -2.70 -10.88 -26.66
N THR A 237 -2.23 -9.76 -27.21
CA THR A 237 -1.94 -8.55 -26.43
C THR A 237 -2.47 -7.32 -27.15
N MET A 238 -3.11 -6.44 -26.39
CA MET A 238 -3.45 -5.09 -26.83
C MET A 238 -2.89 -4.08 -25.83
N THR A 239 -2.57 -2.88 -26.31
CA THR A 239 -2.00 -1.81 -25.48
C THR A 239 -2.76 -0.51 -25.66
N ASN A 240 -2.85 0.29 -24.60
CA ASN A 240 -3.37 1.65 -24.62
C ASN A 240 -2.94 2.38 -23.35
N GLY A 241 -2.49 3.64 -23.48
CA GLY A 241 -1.93 4.39 -22.36
C GLY A 241 -0.71 3.66 -21.80
N ILE A 242 -0.69 3.44 -20.49
CA ILE A 242 0.37 2.70 -19.79
C ILE A 242 0.10 1.19 -19.70
N PHE A 243 -1.02 0.71 -20.24
CA PHE A 243 -1.49 -0.66 -19.97
C PHE A 243 -1.25 -1.60 -21.15
N ALA A 244 -0.84 -2.83 -20.85
CA ALA A 244 -0.86 -3.97 -21.76
C ALA A 244 -1.82 -5.04 -21.21
N ILE A 245 -2.85 -5.40 -21.99
CA ILE A 245 -3.80 -6.44 -21.61
C ILE A 245 -3.50 -7.70 -22.41
N HIS A 246 -3.26 -8.80 -21.69
CA HIS A 246 -2.90 -10.10 -22.23
C HIS A 246 -3.98 -11.15 -21.97
N TRP A 247 -4.21 -12.03 -22.94
CA TRP A 247 -5.05 -13.21 -22.75
C TRP A 247 -4.61 -14.40 -23.61
N SER A 248 -5.08 -15.60 -23.26
CA SER A 248 -4.81 -16.81 -24.03
C SER A 248 -5.57 -16.81 -25.37
N PRO A 249 -4.94 -17.16 -26.52
CA PRO A 249 -5.53 -16.98 -27.87
C PRO A 249 -6.79 -17.78 -28.17
N GLN A 250 -7.08 -18.79 -27.36
CA GLN A 250 -8.28 -19.60 -27.47
C GLN A 250 -9.54 -18.88 -26.92
N PHE A 251 -9.35 -17.76 -26.23
CA PHE A 251 -10.40 -16.86 -25.78
C PHE A 251 -10.28 -15.53 -26.56
N ASP A 252 -11.41 -14.86 -26.78
CA ASP A 252 -11.46 -13.57 -27.48
C ASP A 252 -11.91 -12.48 -26.52
N HIS A 253 -10.96 -11.64 -26.11
CA HIS A 253 -11.19 -10.46 -25.26
C HIS A 253 -10.96 -9.15 -26.00
N ALA A 254 -10.88 -9.15 -27.34
CA ALA A 254 -10.60 -7.93 -28.09
C ALA A 254 -11.66 -6.84 -27.83
N ALA A 255 -12.93 -7.21 -27.67
CA ALA A 255 -13.99 -6.27 -27.32
C ALA A 255 -13.92 -5.79 -25.86
N ASP A 256 -13.54 -6.68 -24.94
CA ASP A 256 -13.41 -6.38 -23.51
C ASP A 256 -12.31 -5.35 -23.26
N THR A 257 -11.18 -5.45 -23.98
CA THR A 257 -10.05 -4.53 -23.85
C THR A 257 -10.44 -3.07 -24.10
N VAL A 258 -11.42 -2.82 -24.97
CA VAL A 258 -11.91 -1.45 -25.24
C VAL A 258 -12.56 -0.86 -23.99
N ILE A 259 -13.36 -1.65 -23.27
CA ILE A 259 -14.02 -1.24 -22.02
C ILE A 259 -12.96 -1.08 -20.92
N MET A 260 -12.06 -2.06 -20.80
CA MET A 260 -10.98 -2.03 -19.81
C MET A 260 -10.09 -0.80 -19.96
N PHE A 261 -9.64 -0.49 -21.18
CA PHE A 261 -8.81 0.69 -21.41
C PHE A 261 -9.56 1.99 -21.14
N GLU A 262 -10.85 2.08 -21.47
CA GLU A 262 -11.65 3.27 -21.15
C GLU A 262 -11.72 3.48 -19.64
N GLU A 263 -12.00 2.42 -18.86
CA GLU A 263 -12.11 2.50 -17.41
C GLU A 263 -10.74 2.74 -16.74
N LEU A 264 -9.72 1.95 -17.08
CA LEU A 264 -8.39 2.05 -16.44
C LEU A 264 -7.70 3.39 -16.72
N ASN A 265 -7.82 3.93 -17.94
CA ASN A 265 -7.30 5.27 -18.22
C ASN A 265 -8.10 6.35 -17.47
N ALA A 266 -9.42 6.19 -17.31
CA ALA A 266 -10.20 7.13 -16.50
C ALA A 266 -9.82 7.09 -15.01
N ILE A 267 -9.55 5.89 -14.47
CA ILE A 267 -9.04 5.73 -13.10
C ILE A 267 -7.68 6.39 -12.96
N ARG A 268 -6.76 6.15 -13.91
CA ARG A 268 -5.45 6.82 -13.95
C ARG A 268 -5.58 8.33 -13.92
N ASP A 269 -6.38 8.89 -14.84
CA ASP A 269 -6.56 10.34 -14.95
C ASP A 269 -7.10 10.92 -13.63
N ASP A 270 -8.03 10.25 -12.97
CA ASP A 270 -8.59 10.71 -11.70
C ASP A 270 -7.58 10.60 -10.54
N CYS A 271 -6.88 9.46 -10.43
CA CYS A 271 -5.83 9.23 -9.45
C CYS A 271 -4.73 10.30 -9.51
N LEU A 272 -4.22 10.59 -10.71
CA LEU A 272 -3.15 11.56 -10.91
C LEU A 272 -3.63 13.01 -10.76
N ASN A 273 -4.76 13.37 -11.38
CA ASN A 273 -5.17 14.77 -11.47
C ASN A 273 -6.01 15.26 -10.29
N ASN A 274 -6.73 14.37 -9.60
CA ASN A 274 -7.68 14.75 -8.54
C ASN A 274 -7.34 14.16 -7.18
N LEU A 275 -6.60 13.05 -7.11
CA LEU A 275 -6.28 12.36 -5.85
C LEU A 275 -4.81 12.44 -5.46
N GLY A 276 -3.97 13.16 -6.21
CA GLY A 276 -2.57 13.39 -5.86
C GLY A 276 -1.74 12.10 -5.78
N MET A 277 -2.13 11.08 -6.53
CA MET A 277 -1.45 9.79 -6.59
C MET A 277 -0.43 9.81 -7.73
N MET A 278 0.37 8.75 -7.82
CA MET A 278 1.40 8.58 -8.85
C MET A 278 1.16 7.31 -9.64
N ASP A 279 1.73 7.25 -10.85
CA ASP A 279 1.72 6.04 -11.66
C ASP A 279 2.45 4.90 -10.93
N PRO A 280 2.21 3.63 -11.31
CA PRO A 280 3.04 2.51 -10.87
C PRO A 280 4.50 2.67 -11.35
N PRO A 281 5.47 1.87 -10.88
CA PRO A 281 6.86 1.98 -11.36
C PRO A 281 7.06 1.53 -12.82
N ASN A 282 6.08 0.85 -13.43
CA ASN A 282 6.26 0.31 -14.80
C ASN A 282 6.56 1.43 -15.81
N PRO A 283 5.75 2.52 -15.92
CA PRO A 283 6.07 3.61 -16.83
C PRO A 283 7.45 4.24 -16.60
N GLU A 284 7.86 4.45 -15.35
CA GLU A 284 9.21 4.95 -15.01
C GLU A 284 10.32 3.99 -15.48
N GLY A 285 10.06 2.69 -15.34
CA GLY A 285 10.93 1.60 -15.81
C GLY A 285 10.79 1.28 -17.29
N CYS A 286 10.00 2.05 -18.05
CA CYS A 286 9.75 1.83 -19.46
C CYS A 286 8.94 0.59 -19.86
N PHE A 287 8.14 0.09 -18.93
CA PHE A 287 7.31 -1.08 -19.15
C PHE A 287 5.84 -0.74 -19.14
N TYR A 288 5.07 -1.48 -19.93
CA TYR A 288 3.63 -1.48 -19.73
C TYR A 288 3.31 -2.04 -18.34
N TYR A 289 2.26 -1.51 -17.73
CA TYR A 289 1.59 -2.18 -16.63
C TYR A 289 0.81 -3.37 -17.20
N ASN A 290 1.31 -4.57 -16.95
CA ASN A 290 0.73 -5.79 -17.49
C ASN A 290 -0.55 -6.18 -16.74
N ILE A 291 -1.59 -6.52 -17.50
CA ILE A 291 -2.88 -6.97 -17.00
C ILE A 291 -3.21 -8.30 -17.67
N TYR A 292 -3.42 -9.35 -16.89
CA TYR A 292 -3.69 -10.68 -17.41
C TYR A 292 -5.15 -11.08 -17.17
N VAL A 293 -5.88 -11.36 -18.25
CA VAL A 293 -7.24 -11.89 -18.18
C VAL A 293 -7.18 -13.43 -18.18
N HIS A 294 -7.53 -14.05 -17.06
CA HIS A 294 -7.36 -15.49 -16.85
C HIS A 294 -8.70 -16.24 -16.69
N HIS A 295 -8.70 -17.53 -17.05
CA HIS A 295 -9.85 -18.46 -17.07
C HIS A 295 -9.64 -19.66 -16.13
N GLY A 296 -8.77 -19.49 -15.13
CA GLY A 296 -8.36 -20.55 -14.20
C GLY A 296 -7.70 -21.71 -14.93
N GLU A 297 -8.05 -22.95 -14.57
CA GLU A 297 -7.47 -24.17 -15.18
C GLU A 297 -7.72 -24.32 -16.69
N ASN A 298 -8.53 -23.44 -17.30
CA ASN A 298 -8.84 -23.51 -18.72
C ASN A 298 -7.86 -22.76 -19.60
N ASP A 299 -6.89 -22.03 -19.05
CA ASP A 299 -5.85 -21.36 -19.82
C ASP A 299 -4.45 -21.88 -19.47
N ALA A 300 -3.41 -21.23 -20.00
CA ALA A 300 -2.02 -21.60 -19.73
C ALA A 300 -1.35 -20.71 -18.67
N TYR A 301 -2.09 -19.82 -18.02
CA TYR A 301 -1.58 -18.99 -16.95
C TYR A 301 -1.45 -19.77 -15.64
N PRO A 302 -0.73 -19.26 -14.63
CA PRO A 302 -0.65 -19.89 -13.33
C PRO A 302 -2.03 -20.13 -12.70
N ASN A 303 -2.34 -21.40 -12.39
CA ASN A 303 -3.63 -21.80 -11.79
C ASN A 303 -3.95 -21.15 -10.43
N GLY A 304 -2.96 -20.57 -9.75
CA GLY A 304 -3.13 -19.90 -8.47
C GLY A 304 -3.51 -18.43 -8.57
N TRP A 305 -3.62 -17.86 -9.77
CA TRP A 305 -4.03 -16.47 -9.95
C TRP A 305 -5.46 -16.22 -9.48
N VAL A 306 -5.62 -15.10 -8.79
CA VAL A 306 -6.88 -14.59 -8.23
C VAL A 306 -7.15 -13.19 -8.79
N ASN A 307 -8.28 -12.61 -8.43
CA ASN A 307 -8.53 -11.20 -8.69
C ASN A 307 -7.66 -10.34 -7.78
N GLY A 308 -6.71 -9.59 -8.33
CA GLY A 308 -5.83 -8.76 -7.51
C GLY A 308 -4.48 -8.44 -8.14
N GLN A 309 -3.71 -7.66 -7.39
CA GLN A 309 -2.35 -7.27 -7.77
C GLN A 309 -1.32 -8.35 -7.43
N GLY A 310 -0.30 -8.44 -8.27
CA GLY A 310 0.92 -9.21 -8.03
C GLY A 310 2.16 -8.36 -8.26
N THR A 311 3.32 -8.92 -7.92
CA THR A 311 4.63 -8.34 -8.22
C THR A 311 5.47 -9.40 -8.89
N ASP A 312 6.00 -9.07 -10.06
CA ASP A 312 6.77 -10.01 -10.85
C ASP A 312 8.24 -10.11 -10.36
N PRO A 313 9.04 -11.06 -10.87
CA PRO A 313 10.45 -11.19 -10.55
C PRO A 313 11.33 -9.95 -10.85
N ASN A 314 10.88 -9.06 -11.73
CA ASN A 314 11.54 -7.79 -12.02
C ASN A 314 11.11 -6.66 -11.06
N ASN A 315 10.36 -7.01 -10.00
CA ASN A 315 9.82 -6.07 -9.03
C ASN A 315 8.84 -5.06 -9.65
N MET A 316 8.19 -5.44 -10.75
CA MET A 316 7.15 -4.66 -11.42
C MET A 316 5.77 -5.18 -11.03
N PRO A 317 4.83 -4.30 -10.64
CA PRO A 317 3.47 -4.72 -10.41
C PRO A 317 2.75 -5.10 -11.70
N TYR A 318 1.78 -5.99 -11.54
CA TYR A 318 0.86 -6.41 -12.57
C TYR A 318 -0.49 -6.74 -11.94
N LEU A 319 -1.54 -6.71 -12.75
CA LEU A 319 -2.91 -7.04 -12.32
C LEU A 319 -3.37 -8.36 -12.96
N THR A 320 -4.03 -9.22 -12.18
CA THR A 320 -4.73 -10.41 -12.70
C THR A 320 -6.22 -10.29 -12.49
N LEU A 321 -6.99 -10.52 -13.55
CA LEU A 321 -8.45 -10.42 -13.55
C LEU A 321 -9.08 -11.72 -14.06
N PRO A 322 -9.96 -12.37 -13.30
CA PRO A 322 -10.75 -13.47 -13.80
C PRO A 322 -11.66 -13.01 -14.94
N ALA A 323 -11.79 -13.83 -15.99
CA ALA A 323 -12.71 -13.58 -17.09
C ALA A 323 -14.15 -13.43 -16.55
N GLY A 324 -14.79 -12.33 -16.93
CA GLY A 324 -16.09 -11.88 -16.41
C GLY A 324 -15.99 -10.73 -15.41
N LEU A 325 -14.97 -10.73 -14.54
CA LEU A 325 -14.69 -9.59 -13.64
C LEU A 325 -13.84 -8.51 -14.32
N ASN A 326 -13.11 -8.86 -15.38
CA ASN A 326 -12.30 -7.94 -16.18
C ASN A 326 -13.10 -6.81 -16.86
N THR A 327 -14.44 -6.91 -16.93
CA THR A 327 -15.32 -5.84 -17.44
C THR A 327 -16.43 -5.48 -16.44
N ASP A 328 -16.35 -6.00 -15.21
CA ASP A 328 -17.24 -5.60 -14.14
C ASP A 328 -16.73 -4.27 -13.57
N ARG A 329 -17.52 -3.21 -13.74
CA ARG A 329 -17.09 -1.85 -13.39
C ARG A 329 -16.72 -1.69 -11.92
N ALA A 330 -17.44 -2.35 -11.01
CA ALA A 330 -17.14 -2.27 -9.59
C ALA A 330 -15.77 -2.91 -9.31
N ASN A 331 -15.53 -4.08 -9.89
CA ASN A 331 -14.25 -4.75 -9.83
C ASN A 331 -13.10 -3.93 -10.44
N THR A 332 -13.30 -3.35 -11.63
CA THR A 332 -12.29 -2.53 -12.29
C THR A 332 -11.96 -1.28 -11.48
N LEU A 333 -12.96 -0.62 -10.86
CA LEU A 333 -12.71 0.54 -10.00
C LEU A 333 -11.91 0.15 -8.74
N HIS A 334 -12.23 -0.97 -8.09
CA HIS A 334 -11.51 -1.44 -6.90
C HIS A 334 -10.08 -1.86 -7.24
N GLU A 335 -9.92 -2.82 -8.15
CA GLU A 335 -8.61 -3.38 -8.49
C GLU A 335 -7.76 -2.41 -9.31
N GLY A 336 -8.38 -1.60 -10.17
CA GLY A 336 -7.70 -0.56 -10.92
C GLY A 336 -7.17 0.57 -10.02
N PHE A 337 -7.80 0.84 -8.88
CA PHE A 337 -7.29 1.81 -7.91
C PHE A 337 -6.01 1.32 -7.23
N HIS A 338 -5.91 0.03 -6.92
CA HIS A 338 -4.70 -0.58 -6.33
C HIS A 338 -3.44 -0.38 -7.18
N ILE A 339 -3.57 -0.21 -8.50
CA ILE A 339 -2.45 0.11 -9.41
C ILE A 339 -1.70 1.35 -8.92
N PHE A 340 -2.46 2.37 -8.50
CA PHE A 340 -1.93 3.67 -8.08
C PHE A 340 -1.60 3.72 -6.60
N GLN A 341 -1.86 2.66 -5.84
CA GLN A 341 -1.41 2.54 -4.45
C GLN A 341 -0.02 1.90 -4.34
N TYR A 342 0.46 1.27 -5.43
CA TYR A 342 1.66 0.44 -5.41
C TYR A 342 2.93 1.21 -5.03
N GLN A 343 3.10 2.43 -5.54
CA GLN A 343 4.26 3.28 -5.24
C GLN A 343 4.15 4.04 -3.91
N ALA A 344 3.14 3.76 -3.07
CA ALA A 344 2.97 4.46 -1.79
C ALA A 344 4.29 4.43 -0.99
N SER A 345 4.82 5.60 -0.70
CA SER A 345 6.18 5.78 -0.19
C SER A 345 6.24 6.22 1.27
N SER A 346 5.10 6.55 1.88
CA SER A 346 5.04 7.07 3.25
C SER A 346 5.26 5.98 4.30
N PRO A 347 6.28 6.08 5.17
CA PRO A 347 6.61 5.04 6.15
C PRO A 347 5.47 4.68 7.12
N GLY A 348 4.60 5.64 7.46
CA GLY A 348 3.46 5.39 8.35
C GLY A 348 2.43 4.43 7.76
N PHE A 349 2.38 4.29 6.44
CA PHE A 349 1.40 3.50 5.70
C PHE A 349 1.85 2.05 5.46
N SER A 350 3.10 1.68 5.81
CA SER A 350 3.63 0.32 5.67
C SER A 350 3.56 -0.53 6.94
N THR A 351 2.81 -0.10 7.97
CA THR A 351 2.72 -0.81 9.26
C THR A 351 1.54 -1.80 9.30
N ASN A 352 1.58 -2.80 10.20
CA ASN A 352 0.48 -3.76 10.33
C ASN A 352 -0.89 -3.11 10.62
N ASP A 353 -0.92 -2.03 11.41
CA ASP A 353 -2.15 -1.28 11.72
C ASP A 353 -2.52 -0.25 10.65
N ALA A 354 -1.78 -0.20 9.54
CA ALA A 354 -2.11 0.59 8.36
C ALA A 354 -2.72 -0.28 7.23
N GLY A 355 -2.58 -1.61 7.31
CA GLY A 355 -2.98 -2.54 6.24
C GLY A 355 -4.47 -2.46 5.87
N TRP A 356 -5.34 -2.14 6.82
CA TRP A 356 -6.77 -1.95 6.57
C TRP A 356 -7.07 -0.86 5.52
N TYR A 357 -6.19 0.14 5.44
CA TYR A 357 -6.44 1.35 4.69
C TYR A 357 -6.30 1.16 3.19
N ILE A 358 -5.49 0.19 2.76
CA ILE A 358 -5.30 -0.16 1.36
C ILE A 358 -6.64 -0.63 0.76
N GLU A 359 -7.25 -1.66 1.36
CA GLU A 359 -8.53 -2.19 0.90
C GLU A 359 -9.71 -1.23 1.13
N THR A 360 -9.72 -0.52 2.27
CA THR A 360 -10.76 0.49 2.53
C THR A 360 -10.76 1.59 1.46
N THR A 361 -9.59 2.10 1.05
CA THR A 361 -9.53 3.21 0.09
C THR A 361 -9.88 2.76 -1.32
N ALA A 362 -9.51 1.53 -1.73
CA ALA A 362 -9.98 0.94 -2.97
C ALA A 362 -11.50 0.73 -2.98
N GLN A 363 -12.07 0.20 -1.90
CA GLN A 363 -13.52 0.01 -1.78
C GLN A 363 -14.26 1.36 -1.70
N TRP A 364 -13.68 2.36 -1.03
CA TRP A 364 -14.19 3.73 -1.01
C TRP A 364 -14.18 4.33 -2.42
N TYR A 365 -13.08 4.20 -3.17
CA TYR A 365 -12.98 4.71 -4.52
C TYR A 365 -14.06 4.10 -5.44
N MET A 366 -14.27 2.79 -5.35
CA MET A 366 -15.37 2.12 -6.05
C MET A 366 -16.74 2.66 -5.65
N SER A 367 -17.05 2.69 -4.35
CA SER A 367 -18.38 3.11 -3.84
C SER A 367 -18.68 4.59 -4.12
N HIS A 368 -17.67 5.46 -4.01
CA HIS A 368 -17.75 6.89 -4.34
C HIS A 368 -18.04 7.13 -5.83
N ASN A 369 -17.49 6.29 -6.71
CA ASN A 369 -17.72 6.37 -8.16
C ASN A 369 -18.97 5.58 -8.62
N MET A 370 -19.58 4.78 -7.75
CA MET A 370 -20.80 4.01 -8.01
C MET A 370 -21.86 4.17 -6.90
N PRO A 371 -22.21 5.41 -6.48
CA PRO A 371 -23.01 5.62 -5.28
C PRO A 371 -24.46 5.14 -5.42
N GLY A 372 -24.93 4.89 -6.65
CA GLY A 372 -26.26 4.35 -6.95
C GLY A 372 -26.30 2.84 -7.16
N ASP A 373 -25.15 2.14 -7.14
CA ASP A 373 -25.14 0.69 -7.30
C ASP A 373 -25.54 0.00 -5.99
N VAL A 374 -26.43 -0.98 -6.08
CA VAL A 374 -26.96 -1.70 -4.91
C VAL A 374 -25.88 -2.51 -4.20
N ASN A 375 -24.83 -2.92 -4.92
CA ASN A 375 -23.72 -3.72 -4.41
C ASN A 375 -22.54 -2.88 -3.92
N ALA A 376 -22.58 -1.55 -4.03
CA ALA A 376 -21.44 -0.68 -3.69
C ALA A 376 -21.06 -0.70 -2.19
N PHE A 377 -21.94 -1.20 -1.32
CA PHE A 377 -21.78 -1.15 0.15
C PHE A 377 -22.02 -2.51 0.81
N ILE A 378 -21.77 -3.62 0.10
CA ILE A 378 -22.06 -4.99 0.59
C ILE A 378 -21.46 -5.24 1.98
N GLU A 379 -20.28 -4.68 2.26
CA GLU A 379 -19.52 -4.90 3.49
C GLU A 379 -20.00 -4.06 4.67
N ALA A 380 -20.94 -3.13 4.46
CA ALA A 380 -21.46 -2.26 5.52
C ALA A 380 -22.12 -3.04 6.68
N GLY A 381 -22.65 -4.23 6.40
CA GLY A 381 -23.19 -5.14 7.41
C GLY A 381 -22.17 -5.52 8.49
N ALA A 382 -20.88 -5.64 8.15
CA ALA A 382 -19.82 -5.95 9.12
C ALA A 382 -19.61 -4.83 10.16
N ILE A 383 -19.88 -3.58 9.78
CA ILE A 383 -19.71 -2.43 10.67
C ILE A 383 -20.78 -2.39 11.76
N VAL A 384 -22.04 -2.60 11.37
CA VAL A 384 -23.17 -2.60 12.31
C VAL A 384 -23.26 -3.87 13.14
N ALA A 385 -22.73 -5.00 12.65
CA ALA A 385 -22.73 -6.26 13.38
C ALA A 385 -21.78 -6.26 14.58
N ASN A 386 -20.62 -5.60 14.48
CA ASN A 386 -19.62 -5.55 15.56
C ASN A 386 -18.96 -4.17 15.68
N PRO A 387 -19.69 -3.16 16.15
CA PRO A 387 -19.19 -1.78 16.25
C PRO A 387 -18.05 -1.60 17.27
N GLN A 388 -17.90 -2.50 18.23
CA GLN A 388 -16.89 -2.48 19.29
C GLN A 388 -15.46 -2.78 18.82
N ILE A 389 -15.29 -3.29 17.60
CA ILE A 389 -13.98 -3.62 17.01
C ILE A 389 -13.24 -2.34 16.62
N ALA A 390 -11.92 -2.34 16.77
CA ALA A 390 -11.07 -1.21 16.39
C ALA A 390 -11.25 -0.83 14.90
N LEU A 391 -11.08 0.46 14.59
CA LEU A 391 -11.13 0.99 13.23
C LEU A 391 -10.16 0.27 12.28
N TRP A 392 -8.92 0.04 12.71
CA TRP A 392 -7.85 -0.53 11.90
C TRP A 392 -7.81 -2.07 11.88
N HIS A 393 -8.86 -2.75 12.33
CA HIS A 393 -8.89 -4.21 12.35
C HIS A 393 -8.95 -4.77 10.91
N GLY A 394 -7.99 -5.61 10.57
CA GLY A 394 -7.88 -6.34 9.31
C GLY A 394 -7.30 -7.74 9.50
N PHE A 395 -6.89 -8.39 8.41
CA PHE A 395 -6.47 -9.81 8.42
C PHE A 395 -5.31 -10.12 9.38
N GLY A 396 -4.35 -9.20 9.51
CA GLY A 396 -3.07 -9.44 10.20
C GLY A 396 -2.97 -8.91 11.63
N ASN A 397 -3.98 -8.19 12.13
CA ASN A 397 -3.88 -7.44 13.39
C ASN A 397 -5.10 -7.57 14.32
N GLY A 398 -5.94 -8.59 14.10
CA GLY A 398 -7.02 -8.95 15.03
C GLY A 398 -6.53 -9.19 16.46
N ALA A 399 -7.40 -8.96 17.44
CA ALA A 399 -7.07 -9.22 18.84
C ALA A 399 -6.98 -10.72 19.11
N PRO A 400 -6.18 -11.15 20.11
CA PRO A 400 -6.20 -12.53 20.55
C PRO A 400 -7.62 -12.99 20.94
N GLY A 401 -8.14 -13.98 20.21
CA GLY A 401 -9.48 -14.52 20.44
C GLY A 401 -10.57 -13.95 19.54
N ASP A 402 -10.26 -13.02 18.63
CA ASP A 402 -11.20 -12.64 17.57
C ASP A 402 -11.49 -13.85 16.66
N PRO A 403 -12.77 -14.08 16.28
CA PRO A 403 -13.12 -15.20 15.42
C PRO A 403 -12.64 -14.98 13.98
N GLU A 404 -12.27 -16.07 13.31
CA GLU A 404 -12.10 -16.08 11.86
C GLU A 404 -13.48 -16.18 11.19
N ASP A 405 -14.22 -15.07 11.24
CA ASP A 405 -15.58 -14.94 10.71
C ASP A 405 -15.69 -13.75 9.75
N TRP A 406 -16.66 -13.79 8.83
CA TRP A 406 -16.88 -12.74 7.83
C TRP A 406 -17.03 -11.35 8.47
N TYR A 407 -17.75 -11.23 9.60
CA TYR A 407 -17.94 -9.95 10.29
C TYR A 407 -16.64 -9.31 10.77
N TYR A 408 -15.59 -10.11 10.98
CA TYR A 408 -14.29 -9.68 11.48
C TYR A 408 -13.33 -9.40 10.32
N LEU A 409 -13.24 -10.33 9.39
CA LEU A 409 -12.27 -10.29 8.31
C LEU A 409 -12.62 -9.24 7.25
N VAL A 410 -13.91 -9.04 6.99
CA VAL A 410 -14.39 -8.08 5.98
C VAL A 410 -14.46 -6.64 6.50
N ARG A 411 -14.26 -6.43 7.81
CA ARG A 411 -14.29 -5.09 8.41
C ARG A 411 -13.38 -4.08 7.70
N GLN A 412 -12.17 -4.49 7.31
CA GLN A 412 -11.24 -3.62 6.58
C GLN A 412 -11.75 -3.15 5.22
N TYR A 413 -12.70 -3.86 4.61
CA TYR A 413 -13.41 -3.39 3.41
C TYR A 413 -14.58 -2.52 3.82
N GLY A 414 -15.38 -2.95 4.81
CA GLY A 414 -16.54 -2.22 5.32
C GLY A 414 -16.24 -0.83 5.87
N MET A 415 -15.01 -0.57 6.31
CA MET A 415 -14.59 0.75 6.77
C MET A 415 -14.56 1.82 5.66
N HIS A 416 -14.74 1.45 4.38
CA HIS A 416 -15.05 2.41 3.31
C HIS A 416 -16.28 3.27 3.63
N THR A 417 -17.24 2.75 4.41
CA THR A 417 -18.40 3.50 4.87
C THR A 417 -18.02 4.73 5.71
N LEU A 418 -16.93 4.67 6.47
CA LEU A 418 -16.40 5.84 7.16
C LEU A 418 -15.83 6.85 6.16
N LEU A 419 -15.02 6.40 5.20
CA LEU A 419 -14.42 7.31 4.21
C LEU A 419 -15.49 7.97 3.33
N TYR A 420 -16.48 7.20 2.91
CA TYR A 420 -17.66 7.71 2.18
C TYR A 420 -18.42 8.72 3.03
N TYR A 421 -18.65 8.43 4.32
CA TYR A 421 -19.28 9.40 5.22
C TYR A 421 -18.48 10.70 5.34
N LEU A 422 -17.15 10.61 5.51
CA LEU A 422 -16.29 11.78 5.60
C LEU A 422 -16.36 12.64 4.33
N VAL A 423 -16.25 12.01 3.16
CA VAL A 423 -16.20 12.73 1.87
C VAL A 423 -17.59 13.18 1.42
N ASP A 424 -18.51 12.24 1.24
CA ASP A 424 -19.79 12.45 0.57
C ASP A 424 -20.87 13.05 1.50
N VAL A 425 -20.74 12.88 2.82
CA VAL A 425 -21.72 13.39 3.80
C VAL A 425 -21.19 14.57 4.60
N ALA A 426 -19.96 14.47 5.12
CA ALA A 426 -19.36 15.49 5.96
C ALA A 426 -18.60 16.58 5.17
N GLY A 427 -18.30 16.34 3.89
CA GLY A 427 -17.64 17.30 3.01
C GLY A 427 -16.14 17.44 3.24
N VAL A 428 -15.48 16.39 3.74
CA VAL A 428 -14.02 16.29 3.78
C VAL A 428 -13.51 16.14 2.34
N SER A 429 -12.40 16.80 2.01
CA SER A 429 -11.82 16.73 0.67
C SER A 429 -11.33 15.32 0.35
N SER A 430 -11.63 14.83 -0.86
CA SER A 430 -11.35 13.46 -1.30
C SER A 430 -9.85 13.17 -1.42
N ASP A 431 -9.04 14.14 -1.85
CA ASP A 431 -7.57 14.05 -1.91
C ASP A 431 -6.94 13.72 -0.55
N LEU A 432 -7.61 14.08 0.56
CA LEU A 432 -7.14 13.72 1.89
C LEU A 432 -7.15 12.20 2.11
N MET A 433 -7.96 11.43 1.40
CA MET A 433 -7.98 9.98 1.56
C MET A 433 -6.69 9.33 1.01
N THR A 434 -6.01 9.98 0.06
CA THR A 434 -4.95 9.41 -0.76
C THR A 434 -3.59 10.11 -0.61
N ASN A 435 -3.56 11.42 -0.34
CA ASN A 435 -2.32 12.20 -0.15
C ASN A 435 -1.38 11.58 0.90
N GLY A 436 -1.94 10.89 1.89
CA GLY A 436 -1.19 10.18 2.92
C GLY A 436 -0.23 9.11 2.38
N PHE A 437 -0.53 8.49 1.23
CA PHE A 437 0.35 7.51 0.59
C PHE A 437 1.68 8.11 0.14
N TYR A 438 1.68 9.37 -0.33
CA TYR A 438 2.81 9.99 -1.05
C TYR A 438 3.46 11.18 -0.33
N SER A 439 2.92 11.60 0.82
CA SER A 439 3.39 12.78 1.55
C SER A 439 4.72 12.62 2.31
N GLY A 440 5.29 11.41 2.36
CA GLY A 440 6.48 11.09 3.17
C GLY A 440 6.21 11.13 4.68
N THR A 441 4.96 10.89 5.08
CA THR A 441 4.54 10.98 6.49
C THR A 441 4.90 9.72 7.29
N GLU A 442 5.29 9.94 8.54
CA GLU A 442 5.48 8.89 9.56
C GLU A 442 4.17 8.50 10.27
N LEU A 443 3.10 9.30 10.07
CA LEU A 443 1.80 9.05 10.67
C LEU A 443 1.11 7.87 9.99
N ARG A 444 0.51 6.99 10.78
CA ARG A 444 -0.38 5.93 10.26
C ARG A 444 -1.64 6.54 9.66
N PRO A 445 -2.39 5.82 8.80
CA PRO A 445 -3.56 6.38 8.13
C PRO A 445 -4.56 7.05 9.08
N GLN A 446 -4.91 6.40 10.18
CA GLN A 446 -5.81 6.93 11.21
C GLN A 446 -5.26 8.16 11.94
N GLU A 447 -3.95 8.23 12.16
CA GLU A 447 -3.27 9.40 12.76
C GLU A 447 -3.20 10.55 11.78
N TYR A 448 -2.93 10.25 10.51
CA TYR A 448 -2.92 11.19 9.40
C TYR A 448 -4.30 11.82 9.22
N LEU A 449 -5.38 11.04 9.20
CA LEU A 449 -6.75 11.55 9.12
C LEU A 449 -7.07 12.44 10.33
N TYR A 450 -6.76 11.98 11.55
CA TYR A 450 -6.95 12.76 12.78
C TYR A 450 -6.22 14.11 12.72
N ALA A 451 -4.96 14.12 12.31
CA ALA A 451 -4.14 15.32 12.26
C ALA A 451 -4.62 16.31 11.18
N ASN A 452 -5.00 15.83 10.00
CA ASN A 452 -5.29 16.69 8.85
C ASN A 452 -6.76 17.11 8.73
N ILE A 453 -7.72 16.31 9.23
CA ILE A 453 -9.11 16.73 9.42
C ILE A 453 -9.22 17.68 10.62
N GLY A 454 -8.33 17.50 11.60
CA GLY A 454 -8.35 18.17 12.89
C GLY A 454 -9.01 17.30 13.95
N GLY A 455 -8.31 17.04 15.04
CA GLY A 455 -8.66 15.99 16.00
C GLY A 455 -10.09 16.03 16.53
N GLU A 456 -10.54 17.20 17.01
CA GLU A 456 -11.90 17.39 17.51
C GLU A 456 -12.97 17.24 16.41
N THR A 457 -12.66 17.71 15.21
CA THR A 457 -13.56 17.57 14.05
C THR A 457 -13.69 16.11 13.63
N PHE A 458 -12.58 15.37 13.57
CA PHE A 458 -12.59 13.96 13.23
C PHE A 458 -13.30 13.11 14.30
N ARG A 459 -13.11 13.40 15.59
CA ARG A 459 -13.88 12.80 16.69
C ARG A 459 -15.38 13.01 16.51
N GLY A 460 -15.79 14.25 16.21
CA GLY A 460 -17.18 14.60 15.96
C GLY A 460 -17.78 13.82 14.78
N TYR A 461 -17.09 13.79 13.64
CA TYR A 461 -17.53 13.02 12.47
C TYR A 461 -17.60 11.53 12.72
N PHE A 462 -16.62 10.96 13.43
CA PHE A 462 -16.63 9.54 13.79
C PHE A 462 -17.83 9.19 14.68
N ALA A 463 -18.14 10.04 15.67
CA ALA A 463 -19.30 9.85 16.53
C ALA A 463 -20.64 10.01 15.78
N ASP A 464 -20.74 10.96 14.84
CA ASP A 464 -21.92 11.13 14.00
C ASP A 464 -22.12 9.96 13.03
N TRP A 465 -21.03 9.46 12.44
CA TRP A 465 -21.03 8.24 11.61
C TRP A 465 -21.48 7.02 12.41
N ALA A 466 -20.94 6.80 13.60
CA ALA A 466 -21.35 5.72 14.50
C ALA A 466 -22.86 5.78 14.81
N ALA A 467 -23.38 6.99 15.11
CA ALA A 467 -24.82 7.17 15.34
C ALA A 467 -25.66 6.88 14.10
N ARG A 468 -25.21 7.29 12.91
CA ARG A 468 -25.93 7.01 11.66
C ARG A 468 -25.91 5.54 11.27
N ASN A 469 -24.82 4.82 11.55
CA ASN A 469 -24.78 3.37 11.43
C ASN A 469 -25.84 2.73 12.33
N THR A 470 -25.93 3.15 13.60
CA THR A 470 -26.98 2.69 14.54
C THR A 470 -28.38 3.09 14.09
N GLY A 471 -28.53 4.25 13.45
CA GLY A 471 -29.79 4.73 12.87
C GLY A 471 -30.21 4.03 11.57
N GLY A 472 -29.55 2.93 11.18
CA GLY A 472 -29.90 2.15 10.00
C GLY A 472 -29.19 2.59 8.72
N LEU A 473 -27.97 3.12 8.82
CA LEU A 473 -27.13 3.52 7.68
C LEU A 473 -27.84 4.55 6.77
N ASP A 474 -28.44 5.59 7.39
CA ASP A 474 -29.34 6.56 6.73
C ASP A 474 -28.72 7.44 5.63
N TYR A 475 -27.40 7.31 5.43
CA TYR A 475 -26.64 7.94 4.35
C TYR A 475 -26.52 7.05 3.09
N LEU A 476 -27.03 5.82 3.15
CA LEU A 476 -27.13 4.89 2.02
C LEU A 476 -28.59 4.77 1.56
N THR A 477 -28.82 4.21 0.37
CA THR A 477 -30.19 3.92 -0.09
C THR A 477 -30.77 2.72 0.67
N PRO A 478 -32.11 2.65 0.86
CA PRO A 478 -32.73 1.49 1.50
C PRO A 478 -32.37 0.15 0.82
N GLU A 479 -32.24 0.14 -0.50
CA GLU A 479 -31.87 -1.04 -1.27
C GLU A 479 -30.41 -1.48 -0.99
N GLN A 480 -29.48 -0.53 -0.85
CA GLN A 480 -28.10 -0.82 -0.46
C GLN A 480 -28.02 -1.37 0.96
N VAL A 481 -28.77 -0.78 1.90
CA VAL A 481 -28.83 -1.26 3.28
C VAL A 481 -29.40 -2.67 3.35
N GLU A 482 -30.52 -2.95 2.67
CA GLU A 482 -31.11 -4.29 2.59
C GLU A 482 -30.12 -5.30 2.01
N ARG A 483 -29.42 -4.93 0.93
CA ARG A 483 -28.42 -5.77 0.29
C ARG A 483 -27.23 -6.10 1.19
N ALA A 484 -26.71 -5.11 1.93
CA ALA A 484 -25.57 -5.27 2.82
C ALA A 484 -25.92 -6.14 4.04
N LEU A 485 -27.08 -5.89 4.66
CA LEU A 485 -27.56 -6.69 5.79
C LEU A 485 -27.85 -8.14 5.37
N TRP A 486 -28.40 -8.33 4.16
CA TRP A 486 -28.62 -9.67 3.63
C TRP A 486 -27.31 -10.44 3.40
N GLU A 487 -26.25 -9.79 2.89
CA GLU A 487 -24.94 -10.44 2.74
C GLU A 487 -24.40 -10.90 4.09
N ALA A 488 -24.40 -9.97 5.06
CA ALA A 488 -23.96 -10.21 6.43
C ALA A 488 -24.69 -11.43 7.03
N ASP A 489 -26.02 -11.46 6.97
CA ASP A 489 -26.84 -12.56 7.48
C ASP A 489 -26.62 -13.88 6.72
N TYR A 490 -26.25 -13.81 5.45
CA TYR A 490 -26.03 -14.99 4.61
C TYR A 490 -24.66 -15.64 4.83
N VAL A 491 -23.62 -14.84 5.02
CA VAL A 491 -22.22 -15.29 5.05
C VAL A 491 -21.63 -15.33 6.47
N GLY A 492 -22.02 -14.40 7.34
CA GLY A 492 -21.50 -14.31 8.70
C GLY A 492 -22.17 -15.26 9.67
N ASP A 493 -21.42 -15.75 10.66
CA ASP A 493 -21.98 -16.53 11.76
C ASP A 493 -22.77 -15.60 12.70
N PRO A 494 -24.10 -15.79 12.85
CA PRO A 494 -24.92 -14.94 13.72
C PRO A 494 -24.53 -15.02 15.20
N GLU A 495 -23.82 -16.06 15.64
CA GLU A 495 -23.30 -16.13 17.02
C GLU A 495 -22.18 -15.11 17.28
N ASN A 496 -21.50 -14.65 16.23
CA ASN A 496 -20.43 -13.65 16.29
C ASN A 496 -20.93 -12.22 16.03
N ALA A 497 -22.23 -12.01 15.81
CA ALA A 497 -22.81 -10.68 15.65
C ALA A 497 -23.26 -10.11 17.00
N HIS A 498 -22.67 -8.98 17.39
CA HIS A 498 -22.99 -8.28 18.64
C HIS A 498 -23.28 -6.79 18.40
N PRO A 499 -24.39 -6.46 17.71
CA PRO A 499 -24.73 -5.07 17.36
C PRO A 499 -25.04 -4.21 18.59
N HIS A 500 -25.45 -4.84 19.70
CA HIS A 500 -25.78 -4.19 20.95
C HIS A 500 -25.07 -4.86 22.12
N VAL A 501 -24.50 -4.06 23.02
CA VAL A 501 -23.89 -4.56 24.27
C VAL A 501 -24.90 -4.69 25.40
N LEU A 502 -26.09 -4.10 25.22
CA LEU A 502 -27.22 -4.18 26.12
C LEU A 502 -28.53 -3.89 25.38
N GLU A 503 -29.55 -4.68 25.67
CA GLU A 503 -30.93 -4.42 25.23
C GLU A 503 -31.88 -4.36 26.45
N LEU A 504 -32.70 -3.32 26.52
CA LEU A 504 -33.67 -3.08 27.58
C LEU A 504 -35.05 -2.79 27.00
N ALA A 505 -36.11 -3.25 27.67
CA ALA A 505 -37.44 -2.70 27.52
C ALA A 505 -37.63 -1.53 28.50
N ASP A 506 -38.40 -0.51 28.10
CA ASP A 506 -38.63 0.70 28.90
C ASP A 506 -39.17 0.41 30.33
N ASN A 507 -39.95 -0.65 30.48
CA ASN A 507 -40.50 -1.11 31.75
C ASN A 507 -39.50 -1.82 32.68
N GLN A 508 -38.27 -2.08 32.22
CA GLN A 508 -37.20 -2.59 33.07
C GLN A 508 -36.43 -1.46 33.77
N ILE A 509 -36.68 -0.21 33.38
CA ILE A 509 -36.06 0.99 33.94
C ILE A 509 -37.07 1.63 34.91
N ASP A 510 -37.17 1.04 36.11
CA ASP A 510 -38.13 1.46 37.15
C ASP A 510 -37.70 2.71 37.95
N ASP A 511 -36.43 3.13 37.84
CA ASP A 511 -35.90 4.41 38.35
C ASP A 511 -34.56 4.72 37.65
N THR A 512 -33.57 3.85 37.91
CA THR A 512 -32.19 4.00 37.45
C THR A 512 -31.62 2.64 37.08
N TRP A 513 -31.01 2.56 35.92
CA TRP A 513 -30.29 1.40 35.42
C TRP A 513 -28.81 1.75 35.26
N VAL A 514 -27.90 0.81 35.53
CA VAL A 514 -26.46 1.05 35.46
C VAL A 514 -25.79 -0.01 34.60
N TYR A 515 -25.08 0.43 33.55
CA TYR A 515 -24.23 -0.41 32.71
C TYR A 515 -22.77 -0.20 33.04
N GLU A 516 -22.01 -1.29 33.08
CA GLU A 516 -20.56 -1.27 32.99
C GLU A 516 -20.15 -2.48 32.12
N PRO A 517 -19.39 -2.31 31.03
CA PRO A 517 -18.71 -3.44 30.42
C PRO A 517 -17.69 -3.97 31.44
N CYS A 518 -17.49 -5.29 31.45
CA CYS A 518 -16.52 -5.92 32.34
C CYS A 518 -15.09 -5.36 32.17
N SER A 519 -14.36 -5.37 33.29
CA SER A 519 -12.98 -4.95 33.36
C SER A 519 -12.06 -6.07 32.85
N GLY A 520 -11.22 -5.76 31.84
CA GLY A 520 -10.07 -6.59 31.48
C GLY A 520 -10.11 -7.32 30.13
N GLY A 521 -10.72 -6.75 29.08
CA GLY A 521 -10.54 -7.21 27.69
C GLY A 521 -10.79 -8.71 27.52
N GLY A 522 -12.04 -9.14 27.72
CA GLY A 522 -12.41 -10.54 27.52
C GLY A 522 -12.31 -10.93 26.05
N GLY A 523 -11.63 -12.03 25.76
CA GLY A 523 -11.78 -12.72 24.47
C GLY A 523 -13.24 -13.12 24.24
N PHE A 524 -13.59 -13.34 22.98
CA PHE A 524 -14.95 -13.70 22.55
C PHE A 524 -15.57 -14.83 23.39
N GLY A 525 -16.79 -14.60 23.91
CA GLY A 525 -17.59 -15.60 24.62
C GLY A 525 -18.24 -15.15 25.95
N ASP A 526 -17.81 -14.02 26.52
CA ASP A 526 -18.47 -13.40 27.67
C ASP A 526 -19.40 -12.26 27.22
N SER A 527 -20.49 -12.02 27.97
CA SER A 527 -21.51 -10.98 27.73
C SER A 527 -21.00 -9.54 27.94
N CYS A 528 -19.75 -9.27 27.56
CA CYS A 528 -18.98 -8.10 27.89
C CYS A 528 -18.05 -7.73 26.74
N LEU A 529 -18.34 -6.60 26.09
CA LEU A 529 -17.61 -6.10 24.93
C LEU A 529 -17.33 -4.60 25.14
N PRO A 530 -16.26 -4.21 25.85
CA PRO A 530 -15.83 -2.82 25.87
C PRO A 530 -15.37 -2.40 24.47
N PRO A 531 -15.62 -1.14 24.03
CA PRO A 531 -15.17 -0.67 22.73
C PRO A 531 -13.64 -0.61 22.71
N ARG A 532 -13.05 -0.95 21.57
CA ARG A 532 -11.63 -0.70 21.30
C ARG A 532 -11.37 0.76 20.92
N GLY A 533 -10.15 1.06 20.50
CA GLY A 533 -9.80 2.40 20.00
C GLY A 533 -10.51 2.69 18.67
N TRP A 534 -11.13 3.86 18.57
CA TRP A 534 -11.89 4.28 17.38
C TRP A 534 -12.97 3.24 17.04
N ALA A 535 -13.80 2.96 18.03
CA ALA A 535 -14.88 1.99 18.01
C ALA A 535 -16.05 2.51 18.86
N TYR A 536 -17.20 1.81 18.82
CA TYR A 536 -18.36 2.23 19.61
C TYR A 536 -19.20 1.07 20.12
N ASN A 537 -19.91 1.32 21.21
CA ASN A 537 -20.90 0.42 21.79
C ASN A 537 -22.30 1.01 21.61
N VAL A 538 -23.29 0.13 21.52
CA VAL A 538 -24.69 0.51 21.40
C VAL A 538 -25.51 -0.12 22.52
N ILE A 539 -26.24 0.71 23.25
CA ILE A 539 -27.30 0.28 24.18
C ILE A 539 -28.65 0.56 23.52
N ARG A 540 -29.48 -0.48 23.37
CA ARG A 540 -30.82 -0.39 22.77
C ARG A 540 -31.89 -0.38 23.84
N ILE A 541 -32.85 0.52 23.73
CA ILE A 541 -34.03 0.61 24.58
C ILE A 541 -35.28 0.54 23.70
N THR A 542 -36.09 -0.51 23.86
CA THR A 542 -37.43 -0.57 23.28
C THR A 542 -38.37 0.30 24.10
N ASN A 543 -38.99 1.29 23.46
CA ASN A 543 -39.86 2.26 24.10
C ASN A 543 -41.33 2.01 23.75
N SER A 544 -42.21 2.16 24.76
CA SER A 544 -43.66 1.97 24.58
C SER A 544 -44.50 3.09 25.20
N ASN A 545 -43.88 4.07 25.84
CA ASN A 545 -44.58 5.14 26.58
C ASN A 545 -43.96 6.50 26.32
N ALA A 546 -44.78 7.55 26.42
CA ALA A 546 -44.26 8.91 26.49
C ALA A 546 -43.35 9.04 27.73
N SER A 547 -42.05 9.20 27.50
CA SER A 547 -41.03 9.16 28.54
C SER A 547 -39.94 10.17 28.23
N THR A 548 -39.19 10.53 29.26
CA THR A 548 -37.92 11.23 29.09
C THR A 548 -36.81 10.35 29.65
N TYR A 549 -35.81 10.06 28.81
CA TYR A 549 -34.62 9.30 29.17
C TYR A 549 -33.47 10.25 29.44
N SER A 550 -32.80 10.06 30.57
CA SER A 550 -31.56 10.76 30.92
C SER A 550 -30.42 9.76 30.98
N PHE A 551 -29.30 10.10 30.36
CA PHE A 551 -28.09 9.30 30.30
C PHE A 551 -26.96 10.07 30.98
N THR A 552 -26.22 9.41 31.87
CA THR A 552 -24.95 9.90 32.43
C THR A 552 -23.86 8.92 32.09
N LEU A 553 -22.85 9.37 31.35
CA LEU A 553 -21.67 8.60 30.96
C LEU A 553 -20.49 9.00 31.85
N GLU A 554 -19.77 8.01 32.37
CA GLU A 554 -18.55 8.15 33.16
C GLU A 554 -17.49 7.20 32.60
N GLY A 555 -16.52 7.73 31.84
CA GLY A 555 -15.42 6.93 31.27
C GLY A 555 -14.32 6.61 32.29
N ASP A 556 -13.69 5.44 32.15
CA ASP A 556 -12.45 5.14 32.88
C ASP A 556 -11.32 6.05 32.37
N GLU A 557 -10.44 6.53 33.26
CA GLU A 557 -9.34 7.45 32.88
C GLU A 557 -8.39 6.87 31.83
N THR A 558 -8.20 5.55 31.84
CA THR A 558 -7.29 4.86 30.93
C THR A 558 -7.89 3.56 30.40
N GLY A 559 -7.54 3.20 29.16
CA GLY A 559 -7.82 1.89 28.60
C GLY A 559 -7.04 0.75 29.26
N SER A 560 -7.31 -0.47 28.81
CA SER A 560 -6.74 -1.72 29.36
C SER A 560 -5.21 -1.82 29.30
N GLU A 561 -4.55 -0.99 28.50
CA GLU A 561 -3.11 -0.94 28.30
C GLU A 561 -2.50 0.40 28.76
N GLY A 562 -3.29 1.26 29.41
CA GLY A 562 -2.84 2.49 30.06
C GLY A 562 -2.86 3.75 29.19
N ALA A 563 -3.37 3.71 27.95
CA ALA A 563 -3.57 4.95 27.19
C ALA A 563 -4.74 5.75 27.75
N ALA A 564 -4.66 7.08 27.67
CA ALA A 564 -5.76 7.95 28.10
C ALA A 564 -7.01 7.66 27.27
N SER A 565 -8.15 7.51 27.95
CA SER A 565 -9.45 7.35 27.29
C SER A 565 -9.95 8.69 26.77
N HIS A 566 -10.76 8.64 25.73
CA HIS A 566 -11.56 9.78 25.27
C HIS A 566 -12.90 9.25 24.77
N PHE A 567 -13.99 9.79 25.28
CA PHE A 567 -15.35 9.38 24.95
C PHE A 567 -16.17 10.51 24.34
N ASP A 568 -17.06 10.14 23.45
CA ASP A 568 -18.19 10.96 23.01
C ASP A 568 -19.45 10.07 23.02
N ALA A 569 -20.63 10.67 22.98
CA ALA A 569 -21.87 9.91 22.89
C ALA A 569 -22.95 10.59 22.05
N ARG A 570 -23.80 9.75 21.46
CA ARG A 570 -24.96 10.15 20.65
C ARG A 570 -26.19 9.40 21.13
N ILE A 571 -27.32 10.08 21.16
CA ILE A 571 -28.63 9.48 21.37
C ILE A 571 -29.31 9.39 20.00
N VAL A 572 -29.79 8.20 19.64
CA VAL A 572 -30.54 7.95 18.40
C VAL A 572 -31.97 7.58 18.77
N VAL A 573 -32.95 8.27 18.20
CA VAL A 573 -34.38 7.95 18.37
C VAL A 573 -34.96 7.53 17.04
N MET A 574 -35.52 6.32 16.97
CA MET A 574 -36.19 5.82 15.77
C MET A 574 -37.64 6.30 15.76
N GLY A 575 -37.88 7.43 15.10
CA GLY A 575 -39.22 8.01 14.94
C GLY A 575 -39.87 7.62 13.61
N GLU A 576 -41.16 7.96 13.45
CA GLU A 576 -41.93 7.67 12.23
C GLU A 576 -41.34 8.28 10.94
N GLN A 577 -40.56 9.37 11.07
CA GLN A 577 -39.95 10.09 9.94
C GLN A 577 -38.50 9.65 9.66
N GLY A 578 -38.01 8.63 10.37
CA GLY A 578 -36.61 8.20 10.34
C GLY A 578 -35.87 8.51 11.64
N PRO A 579 -34.58 8.17 11.70
CA PRO A 579 -33.75 8.37 12.89
C PRO A 579 -33.53 9.86 13.20
N GLN A 580 -33.53 10.19 14.49
CA GLN A 580 -33.15 11.51 15.00
C GLN A 580 -31.89 11.38 15.86
N TYR A 581 -30.93 12.27 15.63
CA TYR A 581 -29.62 12.22 16.27
C TYR A 581 -29.43 13.40 17.22
N THR A 582 -29.03 13.13 18.46
CA THR A 582 -28.75 14.15 19.47
C THR A 582 -27.38 13.91 20.10
N SER A 583 -26.52 14.93 20.13
CA SER A 583 -25.24 14.86 20.84
C SER A 583 -25.44 14.89 22.35
N VAL A 584 -24.73 14.01 23.06
CA VAL A 584 -24.62 14.08 24.52
C VAL A 584 -23.65 15.22 24.86
N ALA A 585 -23.99 16.03 25.86
CA ALA A 585 -23.12 17.13 26.27
C ALA A 585 -21.98 16.57 27.14
N MET A 586 -20.78 16.51 26.56
CA MET A 586 -19.55 16.13 27.26
C MET A 586 -19.08 17.28 28.16
N SER A 587 -18.72 16.96 29.40
CA SER A 587 -18.21 17.90 30.40
C SER A 587 -16.67 17.92 30.47
N ASP A 588 -16.05 16.82 30.08
CA ASP A 588 -14.64 16.60 29.84
C ASP A 588 -14.49 15.40 28.88
N ASP A 589 -13.26 14.96 28.64
CA ASP A 589 -12.93 13.85 27.73
C ASP A 589 -13.54 12.50 28.15
N LEU A 590 -14.10 12.37 29.35
CA LEU A 590 -14.57 11.10 29.92
C LEU A 590 -16.07 11.12 30.24
N ASN A 591 -16.60 12.26 30.67
CA ASN A 591 -17.88 12.34 31.35
C ASN A 591 -18.88 13.19 30.57
N GLY A 592 -20.11 12.72 30.42
CA GLY A 592 -21.15 13.44 29.68
C GLY A 592 -22.57 13.17 30.17
N GLN A 593 -23.47 14.10 29.89
CA GLN A 593 -24.90 13.96 30.20
C GLN A 593 -25.78 14.36 29.02
N GLY A 594 -26.83 13.58 28.78
CA GLY A 594 -27.77 13.81 27.68
C GLY A 594 -29.18 13.38 28.06
N GLU A 595 -30.17 14.05 27.50
CA GLU A 595 -31.58 13.78 27.76
C GLU A 595 -32.36 13.78 26.45
N VAL A 596 -33.35 12.89 26.32
CA VAL A 596 -34.28 12.88 25.19
C VAL A 596 -35.69 12.58 25.64
N SER A 597 -36.66 13.35 25.14
CA SER A 597 -38.08 13.07 25.32
C SER A 597 -38.62 12.34 24.11
N VAL A 598 -39.35 11.25 24.35
CA VAL A 598 -39.90 10.39 23.31
C VAL A 598 -41.40 10.16 23.49
N GLN A 599 -42.06 9.81 22.41
CA GLN A 599 -43.46 9.41 22.35
C GLN A 599 -43.57 7.88 22.16
N PRO A 600 -44.75 7.27 22.38
CA PRO A 600 -44.95 5.85 22.10
C PRO A 600 -44.69 5.43 20.64
N SER A 601 -44.73 6.38 19.69
CA SER A 601 -44.41 6.16 18.27
C SER A 601 -42.90 6.08 18.00
N ASP A 602 -42.08 6.49 18.96
CA ASP A 602 -40.62 6.39 18.87
C ASP A 602 -40.22 5.05 19.49
N GLU A 603 -40.33 3.97 18.71
CA GLU A 603 -40.32 2.60 19.23
C GLU A 603 -38.95 2.18 19.80
N GLU A 604 -37.88 2.87 19.41
CA GLU A 604 -36.52 2.56 19.84
C GLU A 604 -35.71 3.82 20.16
N VAL A 605 -34.96 3.73 21.25
CA VAL A 605 -33.96 4.73 21.65
C VAL A 605 -32.62 4.01 21.84
N PHE A 606 -31.57 4.56 21.25
CA PHE A 606 -30.22 4.05 21.39
C PHE A 606 -29.32 5.08 22.07
N LEU A 607 -28.45 4.61 22.97
CA LEU A 607 -27.27 5.35 23.38
C LEU A 607 -26.05 4.73 22.68
N VAL A 608 -25.36 5.53 21.89
CA VAL A 608 -24.13 5.18 21.19
C VAL A 608 -22.97 5.78 21.97
N ILE A 609 -22.09 4.94 22.51
CA ILE A 609 -20.93 5.32 23.31
C ILE A 609 -19.69 5.11 22.46
N VAL A 610 -18.96 6.19 22.17
CA VAL A 610 -17.91 6.23 21.15
C VAL A 610 -16.56 6.44 21.81
N SER A 611 -15.60 5.55 21.56
CA SER A 611 -14.23 5.64 22.08
C SER A 611 -13.29 6.18 21.01
N THR A 612 -12.69 7.35 21.23
CA THR A 612 -11.80 8.05 20.26
C THR A 612 -10.49 8.55 20.89
N PRO A 613 -9.74 7.64 21.55
CA PRO A 613 -8.48 7.96 22.21
C PRO A 613 -7.42 8.46 21.22
N GLU A 614 -6.47 9.28 21.70
CA GLU A 614 -5.21 9.56 20.99
C GLU A 614 -4.24 8.38 21.12
N HIS A 615 -4.71 7.20 20.75
CA HIS A 615 -3.99 5.94 20.73
C HIS A 615 -4.48 5.14 19.53
N PHE A 616 -3.65 5.06 18.50
CA PHE A 616 -4.02 4.70 17.13
C PHE A 616 -3.51 3.32 16.69
N THR A 617 -3.29 2.42 17.66
CA THR A 617 -2.65 1.12 17.45
C THR A 617 -3.24 0.06 18.37
N GLY A 618 -3.06 -1.20 17.98
CA GLY A 618 -3.33 -2.33 18.85
C GLY A 618 -4.82 -2.56 19.11
N ASN A 619 -5.11 -3.28 20.20
CA ASN A 619 -6.45 -3.79 20.50
C ASN A 619 -6.95 -3.39 21.90
N GLN A 620 -6.35 -2.36 22.49
CA GLN A 620 -6.74 -1.84 23.78
C GLN A 620 -8.24 -1.51 23.84
N SER A 621 -8.87 -1.90 24.94
CA SER A 621 -10.28 -1.65 25.22
C SER A 621 -10.47 -0.53 26.24
N TYR A 622 -11.58 0.20 26.16
CA TYR A 622 -11.86 1.35 27.00
C TYR A 622 -13.13 1.12 27.82
N GLY A 623 -12.99 1.11 29.15
CA GLY A 623 -14.09 0.90 30.09
C GLY A 623 -14.86 2.18 30.37
N TYR A 624 -16.12 2.02 30.77
CA TYR A 624 -17.00 3.13 31.11
C TYR A 624 -18.16 2.66 32.00
N ARG A 625 -18.87 3.60 32.60
CA ARG A 625 -20.12 3.38 33.33
C ARG A 625 -21.20 4.27 32.73
N VAL A 626 -22.38 3.73 32.48
CA VAL A 626 -23.57 4.50 32.06
C VAL A 626 -24.68 4.34 33.08
N GLU A 627 -25.23 5.46 33.52
CA GLU A 627 -26.47 5.52 34.26
C GLU A 627 -27.62 5.97 33.35
N ILE A 628 -28.69 5.19 33.32
CA ILE A 628 -29.91 5.44 32.52
C ILE A 628 -31.07 5.65 33.47
N GLN A 629 -31.71 6.81 33.39
CA GLN A 629 -32.92 7.13 34.14
C GLN A 629 -34.09 7.32 33.19
N ARG A 630 -35.28 6.92 33.62
CA ARG A 630 -36.51 7.10 32.85
C ARG A 630 -37.56 7.78 33.71
N THR A 631 -38.09 8.89 33.21
CA THR A 631 -39.23 9.58 33.82
C THR A 631 -40.43 9.52 32.89
N LEU A 632 -41.56 8.97 33.36
CA LEU A 632 -42.81 8.97 32.58
C LEU A 632 -43.31 10.40 32.39
N THR A 633 -43.63 10.75 31.15
CA THR A 633 -44.30 12.02 30.83
C THR A 633 -45.78 11.88 31.20
N PRO A 634 -46.35 12.72 32.08
CA PRO A 634 -47.76 12.65 32.43
C PRO A 634 -48.66 12.85 31.20
N PRO A 635 -49.84 12.18 31.16
CA PRO A 635 -50.76 12.24 30.03
C PRO A 635 -51.41 13.60 29.81
#